data_AF-A8NS36-F1
#
_entry.id   AF-A8NS36-F1
#
_cell.length_a   1.000
_cell.length_b   1.000
_cell.length_c   1.000
_cell.angle_alpha   90.00
_cell.angle_beta   90.00
_cell.angle_gamma   90.00
#
_symmetry.space_group_name_H-M   'P 1'
#
loop_
_entity.id
_entity.type
_entity.pdbx_description
1 polymer ?
#
loop_
_entity_poly.entity_id
_entity_poly.type
_entity_poly.pdbx_seq_one_letter_code
_entity_poly.pdbx_strand_id
1 'polypeptide(L)'
;MTFDQQQILRNFREELVAEGILHEGDTIGSDQTTLLRFLRARRYNIQLAKTQFRECQEWRQTVQGIGIDELYRRVDPFNYPERDVIFQSWPMWYHKTDKQGRPIHIQVVGEMGMRKLHKLCPPQKHWEAVLVICESLPRELLPAASRAAGKSIEKAFVIVDLKGFGFEQFWQMKSILRGALQISQNYYPDTMGKLVVINAPASFSKIWPVLRRWLSDDTAEKVEILGDNFAEILLEYVDAENLPITRSASTSPSSADSTVEPSQTSPASPTPTNASGKFVVAHHMVGNTFPYTKDDWLEDIQLAHASGIDGFALNTGREVWEPERIADAYQAALELGHDFKLFLSLDMASLPCNSHEDAAYLRRLVSQHASHPNQLMYNDKAFVSTFAGESCQFGHDNVVEGWKHQFTLHPELKERIYFVPSFFMDPARFGEFKDVMDGTFNWNSGWPIQVTTSFAREQLDKLAEAAPSESSRVGRLPLLANPLQRAFVFLADQHLYAKRWESLVESRDKFDIVQILTWNDFGESHYIGPIKGAQPNSEAWTDGMPHTAWLDLTSYYARAFKTGEYPKIEKDKIFMWSRPHSTEAESPDPVPKPDNFELMEDAIWAVVMTTKPSTVVLSTSPTSRTFFQVPAGVSKLSVPITPGGTMRGTIERDGAVIVDLHPSSEEFTFQGSPQSYNFNVFVASATAS
;
A
#
# COMPACT_ATOMS: atom_id res chain seq x y z
N MET A 1 10.65 42.73 -11.68
CA MET A 1 9.21 42.52 -11.44
C MET A 1 8.44 43.69 -12.03
N THR A 2 7.25 43.45 -12.57
CA THR A 2 6.28 44.51 -12.88
C THR A 2 5.64 45.06 -11.59
N PHE A 3 4.93 46.18 -11.68
CA PHE A 3 4.11 46.70 -10.57
C PHE A 3 3.08 45.66 -10.09
N ASP A 4 2.40 44.99 -11.02
CA ASP A 4 1.40 43.97 -10.72
C ASP A 4 2.00 42.77 -9.98
N GLN A 5 3.20 42.32 -10.37
CA GLN A 5 3.92 41.25 -9.67
C GLN A 5 4.30 41.65 -8.24
N GLN A 6 4.62 42.93 -7.98
CA GLN A 6 4.85 43.42 -6.63
C GLN A 6 3.56 43.45 -5.79
N GLN A 7 2.41 43.78 -6.39
CA GLN A 7 1.12 43.73 -5.69
C GLN A 7 0.71 42.28 -5.40
N ILE A 8 0.83 41.37 -6.36
CA ILE A 8 0.53 39.93 -6.19
C ILE A 8 1.39 39.34 -5.07
N LEU A 9 2.67 39.70 -5.00
CA LEU A 9 3.59 39.27 -3.94
C LEU A 9 3.21 39.82 -2.55
N ARG A 10 2.74 41.08 -2.45
CA ARG A 10 2.20 41.64 -1.21
C ARG A 10 0.95 40.88 -0.75
N ASN A 11 -0.05 40.76 -1.64
CA ASN A 11 -1.29 40.04 -1.36
C ASN A 11 -1.03 38.59 -0.93
N PHE A 12 -0.14 37.88 -1.64
CA PHE A 12 0.23 36.50 -1.31
C PHE A 12 0.84 36.38 0.09
N ARG A 13 1.74 37.29 0.49
CA ARG A 13 2.28 37.32 1.86
C ARG A 13 1.18 37.62 2.88
N GLU A 14 0.35 38.62 2.62
CA GLU A 14 -0.75 39.04 3.51
C GLU A 14 -1.75 37.90 3.72
N GLU A 15 -2.16 37.19 2.67
CA GLU A 15 -3.03 36.01 2.75
C GLU A 15 -2.37 34.84 3.51
N LEU A 16 -1.09 34.53 3.27
CA LEU A 16 -0.38 33.47 3.99
C LEU A 16 -0.27 33.73 5.50
N VAL A 17 -0.07 34.99 5.90
CA VAL A 17 0.00 35.39 7.31
C VAL A 17 -1.40 35.41 7.94
N ALA A 18 -2.41 35.94 7.23
CA ALA A 18 -3.79 36.00 7.72
C ALA A 18 -4.42 34.60 7.93
N GLU A 19 -4.03 33.62 7.11
CA GLU A 19 -4.49 32.22 7.21
C GLU A 19 -3.62 31.35 8.14
N GLY A 20 -2.59 31.89 8.81
CA GLY A 20 -1.71 31.11 9.69
C GLY A 20 -0.88 30.04 8.96
N ILE A 21 -0.51 30.31 7.70
CA ILE A 21 0.31 29.42 6.87
C ILE A 21 1.78 29.84 6.89
N LEU A 22 2.04 31.13 7.08
CA LEU A 22 3.37 31.71 7.22
C LEU A 22 3.51 32.41 8.58
N HIS A 23 4.48 31.97 9.37
CA HIS A 23 4.84 32.53 10.66
C HIS A 23 6.24 33.16 10.63
N GLU A 24 6.51 34.03 11.59
CA GLU A 24 7.85 34.57 11.79
C GLU A 24 8.75 33.49 12.41
N GLY A 25 9.88 33.20 11.76
CA GLY A 25 10.82 32.15 12.16
C GLY A 25 10.72 30.84 11.37
N ASP A 26 9.74 30.69 10.46
CA ASP A 26 9.60 29.49 9.63
C ASP A 26 10.84 29.21 8.77
N THR A 27 11.33 27.97 8.85
CA THR A 27 12.61 27.54 8.24
C THR A 27 12.57 27.48 6.72
N ILE A 28 11.38 27.48 6.12
CA ILE A 28 11.17 27.60 4.67
C ILE A 28 11.66 28.96 4.14
N GLY A 29 11.67 29.99 5.00
CA GLY A 29 11.97 31.37 4.68
C GLY A 29 10.72 32.20 4.37
N SER A 30 10.53 33.31 5.11
CA SER A 30 9.49 34.30 4.82
C SER A 30 9.93 35.36 3.80
N ASP A 31 11.16 35.26 3.29
CA ASP A 31 11.81 36.25 2.43
C ASP A 31 11.15 36.39 1.04
N GLN A 32 11.46 37.49 0.36
CA GLN A 32 10.87 37.81 -0.94
C GLN A 32 11.20 36.78 -2.03
N THR A 33 12.43 36.27 -2.05
CA THR A 33 12.89 35.29 -3.04
C THR A 33 12.16 33.97 -2.86
N THR A 34 11.97 33.51 -1.62
CA THR A 34 11.18 32.30 -1.32
C THR A 34 9.73 32.44 -1.76
N LEU A 35 9.02 33.50 -1.37
CA LEU A 35 7.63 33.68 -1.79
C LEU A 35 7.48 33.77 -3.32
N LEU A 36 8.46 34.40 -3.99
CA LEU A 36 8.50 34.46 -5.46
C LEU A 36 8.75 33.09 -6.11
N ARG A 37 9.39 32.11 -5.46
CA ARG A 37 9.57 30.75 -6.02
C ARG A 37 8.22 30.06 -6.22
N PHE A 38 7.37 30.06 -5.19
CA PHE A 38 6.02 29.48 -5.24
C PHE A 38 5.11 30.21 -6.24
N LEU A 39 5.13 31.55 -6.24
CA LEU A 39 4.38 32.34 -7.22
C LEU A 39 4.81 32.03 -8.66
N ARG A 40 6.11 31.97 -8.95
CA ARG A 40 6.61 31.62 -10.30
C ARG A 40 6.19 30.21 -10.72
N ALA A 41 6.35 29.21 -9.85
CA ALA A 41 5.98 27.82 -10.11
C ALA A 41 4.47 27.58 -10.29
N ARG A 42 3.63 28.58 -9.95
CA ARG A 42 2.17 28.58 -10.19
C ARG A 42 1.72 29.74 -11.08
N ARG A 43 2.61 30.29 -11.91
CA ARG A 43 2.34 31.37 -12.91
C ARG A 43 1.62 32.57 -12.29
N TYR A 44 2.01 32.96 -11.08
CA TYR A 44 1.45 34.04 -10.25
C TYR A 44 -0.03 33.84 -9.83
N ASN A 45 -0.57 32.62 -9.91
CA ASN A 45 -1.85 32.28 -9.30
C ASN A 45 -1.69 32.15 -7.77
N ILE A 46 -2.25 33.11 -7.02
CA ILE A 46 -2.15 33.19 -5.56
C ILE A 46 -2.71 31.93 -4.88
N GLN A 47 -3.90 31.44 -5.27
CA GLN A 47 -4.53 30.32 -4.57
C GLN A 47 -3.76 29.01 -4.79
N LEU A 48 -3.31 28.73 -6.01
CA LEU A 48 -2.44 27.57 -6.27
C LEU A 48 -1.07 27.67 -5.58
N ALA A 49 -0.51 28.88 -5.47
CA ALA A 49 0.72 29.12 -4.73
C ALA A 49 0.52 28.93 -3.22
N LYS A 50 -0.62 29.34 -2.65
CA LYS A 50 -0.97 29.13 -1.24
C LYS A 50 -1.14 27.65 -0.92
N THR A 51 -1.87 26.90 -1.75
CA THR A 51 -1.99 25.44 -1.60
C THR A 51 -0.63 24.77 -1.60
N GLN A 52 0.23 25.05 -2.60
CA GLN A 52 1.58 24.49 -2.65
C GLN A 52 2.45 24.90 -1.45
N PHE A 53 2.31 26.15 -0.97
CA PHE A 53 3.07 26.62 0.19
C PHE A 53 2.62 25.93 1.49
N ARG A 54 1.31 25.72 1.67
CA ARG A 54 0.73 24.98 2.80
C ARG A 54 1.17 23.51 2.79
N GLU A 55 1.03 22.83 1.65
CA GLU A 55 1.52 21.45 1.44
C GLU A 55 3.03 21.32 1.73
N CYS A 56 3.82 22.34 1.37
CA CYS A 56 5.25 22.36 1.66
C CYS A 56 5.53 22.55 3.16
N GLN A 57 4.85 23.48 3.84
CA GLN A 57 4.99 23.67 5.28
C GLN A 57 4.64 22.39 6.07
N GLU A 58 3.54 21.74 5.70
CA GLU A 58 3.13 20.46 6.28
C GLU A 58 4.18 19.36 6.02
N TRP A 59 4.63 19.19 4.77
CA TRP A 59 5.69 18.23 4.44
C TRP A 59 7.00 18.51 5.21
N ARG A 60 7.38 19.78 5.39
CA ARG A 60 8.56 20.16 6.18
C ARG A 60 8.44 19.75 7.65
N GLN A 61 7.23 19.66 8.19
CA GLN A 61 6.97 19.20 9.56
C GLN A 61 6.87 17.67 9.66
N THR A 62 6.38 16.98 8.63
CA THR A 62 6.01 15.55 8.70
C THR A 62 6.97 14.58 8.02
N VAL A 63 7.87 15.05 7.12
CA VAL A 63 8.74 14.15 6.35
C VAL A 63 9.61 13.25 7.24
N GLN A 64 9.64 11.94 6.92
CA GLN A 64 10.26 10.88 7.74
C GLN A 64 9.74 10.80 9.19
N GLY A 65 8.54 11.32 9.47
CA GLY A 65 7.93 11.32 10.81
C GLY A 65 8.59 12.28 11.82
N ILE A 66 9.59 13.07 11.39
CA ILE A 66 10.37 13.98 12.24
C ILE A 66 10.50 15.40 11.68
N GLY A 67 10.17 15.60 10.41
CA GLY A 67 10.32 16.88 9.71
C GLY A 67 11.74 17.13 9.19
N ILE A 68 11.84 17.95 8.13
CA ILE A 68 13.10 18.19 7.41
C ILE A 68 14.14 18.90 8.29
N ASP A 69 13.70 19.77 9.21
CA ASP A 69 14.57 20.52 10.11
C ASP A 69 15.23 19.66 11.18
N GLU A 70 14.55 18.61 11.65
CA GLU A 70 15.13 17.62 12.55
C GLU A 70 16.02 16.66 11.78
N LEU A 71 15.59 16.22 10.60
CA LEU A 71 16.38 15.36 9.73
C LEU A 71 17.72 16.00 9.34
N TYR A 72 17.71 17.28 8.93
CA TYR A 72 18.92 18.04 8.58
C TYR A 72 19.84 18.28 9.80
N ARG A 73 19.30 18.29 11.03
CA ARG A 73 20.10 18.36 12.26
C ARG A 73 20.73 17.01 12.64
N ARG A 74 20.14 15.89 12.21
CA ARG A 74 20.63 14.52 12.45
C ARG A 74 21.59 14.02 11.37
N VAL A 75 21.41 14.46 10.13
CA VAL A 75 22.19 14.03 8.97
C VAL A 75 22.80 15.27 8.31
N ASP A 76 24.08 15.54 8.60
CA ASP A 76 24.89 16.54 7.90
C ASP A 76 24.98 16.13 6.41
N PRO A 77 24.48 16.93 5.45
CA PRO A 77 24.45 16.55 4.03
C PRO A 77 25.84 16.47 3.38
N PHE A 78 26.87 16.98 4.03
CA PHE A 78 28.25 16.96 3.55
C PHE A 78 29.08 15.83 4.18
N ASN A 79 28.71 15.36 5.37
CA ASN A 79 29.49 14.39 6.16
C ASN A 79 28.62 13.47 7.04
N TYR A 80 28.20 12.33 6.49
CA TYR A 80 27.35 11.33 7.14
C TYR A 80 27.92 9.90 6.96
N PRO A 81 27.63 8.92 7.84
CA PRO A 81 28.33 7.63 7.87
C PRO A 81 28.23 6.83 6.56
N GLU A 82 27.07 6.85 5.91
CA GLU A 82 26.77 6.10 4.69
C GLU A 82 27.21 6.82 3.41
N ARG A 83 27.78 8.03 3.53
CA ARG A 83 28.12 8.93 2.42
C ARG A 83 28.98 8.29 1.35
N ASP A 84 30.02 7.56 1.73
CA ASP A 84 30.93 6.97 0.73
C ASP A 84 30.28 5.80 -0.02
N VAL A 85 29.37 5.08 0.63
CA VAL A 85 28.58 3.99 0.01
C VAL A 85 27.53 4.56 -0.94
N ILE A 86 26.81 5.59 -0.50
CA ILE A 86 25.83 6.32 -1.32
C ILE A 86 26.54 6.97 -2.51
N PHE A 87 27.65 7.66 -2.29
CA PHE A 87 28.41 8.31 -3.36
C PHE A 87 29.00 7.30 -4.37
N GLN A 88 29.48 6.13 -3.93
CA GLN A 88 29.90 5.06 -4.85
C GLN A 88 28.73 4.43 -5.64
N SER A 89 27.50 4.57 -5.17
CA SER A 89 26.32 3.89 -5.73
C SER A 89 25.34 4.81 -6.44
N TRP A 90 25.39 6.11 -6.19
CA TRP A 90 24.75 7.21 -6.91
C TRP A 90 25.60 8.47 -6.67
N PRO A 91 26.64 8.71 -7.48
CA PRO A 91 27.48 9.89 -7.33
C PRO A 91 26.67 11.17 -7.54
N MET A 92 26.39 11.89 -6.44
CA MET A 92 25.73 13.20 -6.42
C MET A 92 26.56 14.18 -5.60
N TRP A 93 26.90 15.34 -6.17
CA TRP A 93 27.65 16.38 -5.45
C TRP A 93 27.49 17.76 -6.08
N TYR A 94 27.74 18.79 -5.27
CA TYR A 94 27.90 20.15 -5.76
C TYR A 94 29.37 20.45 -6.08
N HIS A 95 29.63 21.12 -7.19
CA HIS A 95 30.99 21.44 -7.64
C HIS A 95 31.08 22.86 -8.19
N LYS A 96 31.51 23.81 -7.35
CA LYS A 96 31.74 25.22 -7.76
C LYS A 96 30.49 25.84 -8.42
N THR A 97 30.68 26.74 -9.39
CA THR A 97 29.61 27.50 -10.04
C THR A 97 29.78 27.59 -11.56
N ASP A 98 28.66 27.75 -12.26
CA ASP A 98 28.65 28.13 -13.67
C ASP A 98 29.00 29.62 -13.88
N LYS A 99 29.08 30.07 -15.14
CA LYS A 99 29.38 31.48 -15.48
C LYS A 99 28.34 32.49 -15.01
N GLN A 100 27.14 32.03 -14.65
CA GLN A 100 26.10 32.88 -14.07
C GLN A 100 26.24 33.01 -12.55
N GLY A 101 27.10 32.20 -11.91
CA GLY A 101 27.28 32.10 -10.47
C GLY A 101 26.38 31.05 -9.80
N ARG A 102 25.67 30.21 -10.56
CA ARG A 102 24.78 29.16 -10.05
C ARG A 102 25.59 27.97 -9.55
N PRO A 103 25.29 27.38 -8.37
CA PRO A 103 25.89 26.12 -7.94
C PRO A 103 25.70 25.05 -9.01
N ILE A 104 26.77 24.34 -9.37
CA ILE A 104 26.67 23.18 -10.27
C ILE A 104 26.37 21.96 -9.42
N HIS A 105 25.25 21.29 -9.69
CA HIS A 105 24.90 19.99 -9.13
C HIS A 105 25.19 18.91 -10.18
N ILE A 106 26.07 17.96 -9.87
CA ILE A 106 26.43 16.87 -10.79
C ILE A 106 25.84 15.57 -10.25
N GLN A 107 25.15 14.83 -11.11
CA GLN A 107 24.59 13.51 -10.83
C GLN A 107 25.07 12.51 -11.89
N VAL A 108 25.76 11.45 -11.48
CA VAL A 108 26.10 10.33 -12.37
C VAL A 108 25.10 9.21 -12.13
N VAL A 109 24.27 8.94 -13.14
CA VAL A 109 23.09 8.05 -13.02
C VAL A 109 23.37 6.69 -13.64
N GLY A 110 24.26 6.60 -14.63
CA GLY A 110 24.60 5.33 -15.29
C GLY A 110 25.48 4.38 -14.46
N GLU A 111 26.24 4.89 -13.49
CA GLU A 111 26.98 4.06 -12.54
C GLU A 111 26.08 3.57 -11.37
N MET A 112 24.78 3.86 -11.40
CA MET A 112 23.90 3.63 -10.25
C MET A 112 23.70 2.14 -9.91
N GLY A 113 24.11 1.77 -8.70
CA GLY A 113 24.22 0.38 -8.25
C GLY A 113 23.34 0.03 -7.05
N MET A 114 22.01 0.20 -7.13
CA MET A 114 21.07 0.02 -5.99
C MET A 114 21.22 -1.32 -5.24
N ARG A 115 21.47 -2.43 -5.95
CA ARG A 115 21.73 -3.76 -5.33
C ARG A 115 23.02 -3.85 -4.51
N LYS A 116 23.99 -2.95 -4.72
CA LYS A 116 25.17 -2.80 -3.86
C LYS A 116 24.89 -1.80 -2.73
N LEU A 117 24.16 -0.73 -3.03
CA LEU A 117 23.78 0.28 -2.04
C LEU A 117 22.98 -0.31 -0.90
N HIS A 118 21.86 -0.97 -1.19
CA HIS A 118 20.92 -1.45 -0.16
C HIS A 118 21.49 -2.57 0.73
N LYS A 119 22.61 -3.19 0.33
CA LYS A 119 23.37 -4.14 1.17
C LYS A 119 24.23 -3.46 2.25
N LEU A 120 24.51 -2.17 2.09
CA LEU A 120 25.49 -1.42 2.89
C LEU A 120 24.90 -0.13 3.50
N CYS A 121 23.79 0.36 2.96
CA CYS A 121 23.03 1.50 3.44
C CYS A 121 21.52 1.17 3.32
N PRO A 122 20.75 1.16 4.42
CA PRO A 122 19.31 0.92 4.36
C PRO A 122 18.59 1.88 3.40
N PRO A 123 17.55 1.44 2.66
CA PRO A 123 16.81 2.31 1.72
C PRO A 123 16.30 3.61 2.36
N GLN A 124 15.88 3.56 3.63
CA GLN A 124 15.50 4.74 4.41
C GLN A 124 16.66 5.73 4.58
N LYS A 125 17.86 5.27 4.99
CA LYS A 125 19.06 6.11 5.16
C LYS A 125 19.52 6.72 3.85
N HIS A 126 19.43 5.96 2.75
CA HIS A 126 19.65 6.48 1.40
C HIS A 126 18.67 7.60 1.06
N TRP A 127 17.37 7.41 1.34
CA TRP A 127 16.37 8.44 1.07
C TRP A 127 16.53 9.68 1.96
N GLU A 128 16.82 9.50 3.25
CA GLU A 128 17.18 10.58 4.17
C GLU A 128 18.36 11.42 3.63
N ALA A 129 19.40 10.78 3.09
CA ALA A 129 20.52 11.47 2.46
C ALA A 129 20.10 12.29 1.23
N VAL A 130 19.25 11.74 0.35
CA VAL A 130 18.68 12.48 -0.80
C VAL A 130 17.93 13.74 -0.32
N LEU A 131 17.11 13.60 0.73
CA LEU A 131 16.33 14.71 1.30
C LEU A 131 17.21 15.84 1.83
N VAL A 132 18.24 15.54 2.63
CA VAL A 132 19.13 16.59 3.17
C VAL A 132 20.03 17.21 2.11
N ILE A 133 20.45 16.45 1.08
CA ILE A 133 21.15 17.01 -0.08
C ILE A 133 20.24 18.01 -0.83
N CYS A 134 18.95 17.70 -1.02
CA CYS A 134 17.99 18.63 -1.59
C CYS A 134 17.77 19.88 -0.72
N GLU A 135 17.63 19.74 0.60
CA GLU A 135 17.45 20.85 1.54
C GLU A 135 18.70 21.76 1.63
N SER A 136 19.90 21.21 1.43
CA SER A 136 21.16 21.99 1.47
C SER A 136 21.23 23.08 0.39
N LEU A 137 20.51 22.91 -0.73
CA LEU A 137 20.48 23.86 -1.84
C LEU A 137 19.92 25.22 -1.42
N PRO A 138 18.64 25.35 -0.99
CA PRO A 138 18.11 26.62 -0.51
C PRO A 138 18.73 27.06 0.82
N ARG A 139 19.09 26.13 1.72
CA ARG A 139 19.56 26.46 3.07
C ARG A 139 20.96 27.07 3.09
N GLU A 140 21.87 26.56 2.26
CA GLU A 140 23.30 26.93 2.34
C GLU A 140 23.90 27.35 1.00
N LEU A 141 23.68 26.56 -0.05
CA LEU A 141 24.41 26.71 -1.32
C LEU A 141 23.97 27.94 -2.12
N LEU A 142 22.66 28.19 -2.24
CA LEU A 142 22.14 29.41 -2.90
C LEU A 142 22.52 30.70 -2.15
N PRO A 143 22.42 30.78 -0.81
CA PRO A 143 22.98 31.90 -0.04
C PRO A 143 24.50 32.07 -0.22
N ALA A 144 25.28 30.98 -0.22
CA ALA A 144 26.73 31.04 -0.39
C ALA A 144 27.13 31.52 -1.80
N ALA A 145 26.50 30.99 -2.84
CA ALA A 145 26.70 31.42 -4.21
C ALA A 145 26.29 32.88 -4.43
N SER A 146 25.19 33.33 -3.80
CA SER A 146 24.76 34.74 -3.86
C SER A 146 25.81 35.68 -3.27
N ARG A 147 26.41 35.31 -2.13
CA ARG A 147 27.51 36.07 -1.52
C ARG A 147 28.76 36.08 -2.40
N ALA A 148 29.14 34.92 -2.96
CA ALA A 148 30.32 34.80 -3.82
C ALA A 148 30.19 35.57 -5.15
N ALA A 149 28.99 35.59 -5.74
CA ALA A 149 28.71 36.26 -7.00
C ALA A 149 28.35 37.76 -6.86
N GLY A 150 28.20 38.26 -5.63
CA GLY A 150 27.80 39.65 -5.35
C GLY A 150 26.39 40.03 -5.84
N LYS A 151 25.54 39.06 -6.11
CA LYS A 151 24.18 39.22 -6.68
C LYS A 151 23.28 38.06 -6.25
N SER A 152 21.95 38.21 -6.36
CA SER A 152 21.02 37.11 -6.04
C SER A 152 21.24 35.92 -6.96
N ILE A 153 21.47 34.74 -6.38
CA ILE A 153 21.54 33.44 -7.04
C ILE A 153 20.46 32.54 -6.43
N GLU A 154 19.39 32.32 -7.19
CA GLU A 154 18.18 31.63 -6.71
C GLU A 154 18.02 30.21 -7.28
N LYS A 155 18.93 29.79 -8.18
CA LYS A 155 18.80 28.56 -8.97
C LYS A 155 20.12 27.83 -9.15
N ALA A 156 20.05 26.50 -9.23
CA ALA A 156 21.17 25.63 -9.60
C ALA A 156 21.30 25.42 -11.11
N PHE A 157 22.50 25.04 -11.54
CA PHE A 157 22.79 24.43 -12.84
C PHE A 157 23.00 22.93 -12.62
N VAL A 158 22.23 22.06 -13.27
CA VAL A 158 22.27 20.61 -13.02
C VAL A 158 22.90 19.90 -14.22
N ILE A 159 23.89 19.04 -13.98
CA ILE A 159 24.50 18.14 -14.97
C ILE A 159 24.10 16.71 -14.61
N VAL A 160 23.46 16.02 -15.54
CA VAL A 160 23.07 14.61 -15.39
C VAL A 160 23.87 13.78 -16.39
N ASP A 161 24.81 12.98 -15.90
CA ASP A 161 25.60 12.06 -16.72
C ASP A 161 24.93 10.69 -16.78
N LEU A 162 24.54 10.31 -18.00
CA LEU A 162 23.89 9.03 -18.32
C LEU A 162 24.87 7.99 -18.91
N LYS A 163 26.19 8.20 -18.80
CA LYS A 163 27.19 7.24 -19.26
C LYS A 163 27.02 5.88 -18.57
N GLY A 164 26.73 4.85 -19.37
CA GLY A 164 26.43 3.50 -18.86
C GLY A 164 24.96 3.27 -18.51
N PHE A 165 24.13 4.32 -18.51
CA PHE A 165 22.70 4.21 -18.19
C PHE A 165 21.96 3.37 -19.23
N GLY A 166 21.24 2.35 -18.77
CA GLY A 166 20.44 1.47 -19.63
C GLY A 166 18.95 1.75 -19.57
N PHE A 167 18.20 1.23 -20.57
CA PHE A 167 16.73 1.19 -20.49
C PHE A 167 16.27 0.36 -19.29
N GLU A 168 16.90 -0.79 -19.05
CA GLU A 168 16.66 -1.65 -17.87
C GLU A 168 16.93 -0.90 -16.55
N GLN A 169 18.05 -0.19 -16.48
CA GLN A 169 18.47 0.56 -15.30
C GLN A 169 17.51 1.72 -14.99
N PHE A 170 16.98 2.41 -16.00
CA PHE A 170 15.88 3.36 -15.83
C PHE A 170 14.65 2.73 -15.16
N TRP A 171 14.24 1.53 -15.58
CA TRP A 171 13.09 0.85 -14.98
C TRP A 171 13.34 0.34 -13.56
N GLN A 172 14.59 -0.05 -13.24
CA GLN A 172 15.01 -0.39 -11.87
C GLN A 172 14.95 0.83 -10.93
N MET A 173 15.19 2.03 -11.44
CA MET A 173 15.33 3.27 -10.66
C MET A 173 14.12 4.21 -10.74
N LYS A 174 13.09 3.87 -11.50
CA LYS A 174 11.93 4.73 -11.79
C LYS A 174 11.26 5.33 -10.55
N SER A 175 11.20 4.58 -9.45
CA SER A 175 10.49 4.98 -8.22
C SER A 175 11.25 6.09 -7.50
N ILE A 176 12.55 5.88 -7.27
CA ILE A 176 13.46 6.87 -6.66
C ILE A 176 13.57 8.11 -7.55
N LEU A 177 13.74 7.94 -8.86
CA LEU A 177 13.78 9.06 -9.81
C LEU A 177 12.46 9.86 -9.81
N ARG A 178 11.30 9.19 -9.83
CA ARG A 178 9.99 9.85 -9.78
C ARG A 178 9.75 10.55 -8.44
N GLY A 179 10.13 9.93 -7.32
CA GLY A 179 10.06 10.54 -5.99
C GLY A 179 10.92 11.79 -5.87
N ALA A 180 12.17 11.74 -6.33
CA ALA A 180 13.09 12.88 -6.32
C ALA A 180 12.57 14.04 -7.20
N LEU A 181 12.04 13.73 -8.39
CA LEU A 181 11.38 14.70 -9.26
C LEU A 181 10.11 15.28 -8.63
N GLN A 182 9.33 14.49 -7.90
CA GLN A 182 8.12 14.97 -7.22
C GLN A 182 8.46 15.91 -6.05
N ILE A 183 9.44 15.55 -5.21
CA ILE A 183 9.93 16.40 -4.11
C ILE A 183 10.50 17.71 -4.63
N SER A 184 11.35 17.66 -5.66
CA SER A 184 11.93 18.84 -6.28
C SER A 184 10.86 19.82 -6.80
N GLN A 185 9.78 19.30 -7.42
CA GLN A 185 8.73 20.12 -8.00
C GLN A 185 7.70 20.62 -6.98
N ASN A 186 7.37 19.82 -5.98
CA ASN A 186 6.35 20.16 -4.98
C ASN A 186 6.92 21.05 -3.88
N TYR A 187 8.09 20.71 -3.34
CA TYR A 187 8.62 21.32 -2.11
C TYR A 187 9.82 22.25 -2.36
N TYR A 188 10.52 22.11 -3.49
CA TYR A 188 11.63 23.00 -3.90
C TYR A 188 11.36 23.78 -5.21
N PRO A 189 10.18 24.42 -5.38
CA PRO A 189 9.78 25.05 -6.63
C PRO A 189 10.76 26.12 -7.14
N ASP A 190 10.89 26.22 -8.47
CA ASP A 190 11.73 27.16 -9.23
C ASP A 190 13.22 27.25 -8.81
N THR A 191 13.74 26.25 -8.08
CA THR A 191 15.18 26.16 -7.72
C THR A 191 16.07 25.62 -8.85
N MET A 192 15.49 25.01 -9.88
CA MET A 192 16.23 24.54 -11.06
C MET A 192 16.30 25.64 -12.14
N GLY A 193 17.51 26.00 -12.57
CA GLY A 193 17.74 27.05 -13.57
C GLY A 193 18.00 26.53 -14.99
N LYS A 194 18.75 25.42 -15.10
CA LYS A 194 19.02 24.69 -16.34
C LYS A 194 19.42 23.26 -15.93
N LEU A 195 19.01 22.27 -16.69
CA LEU A 195 19.47 20.88 -16.56
C LEU A 195 20.03 20.43 -17.90
N VAL A 196 21.27 19.96 -17.93
CA VAL A 196 21.91 19.39 -19.11
C VAL A 196 22.13 17.89 -18.91
N VAL A 197 21.66 17.09 -19.85
CA VAL A 197 21.85 15.64 -19.89
C VAL A 197 23.00 15.34 -20.85
N ILE A 198 24.03 14.64 -20.36
CA ILE A 198 25.21 14.28 -21.14
C ILE A 198 25.37 12.75 -21.22
N ASN A 199 26.13 12.28 -22.22
CA ASN A 199 26.32 10.85 -22.51
C ASN A 199 24.99 10.07 -22.61
N ALA A 200 23.93 10.71 -23.11
CA ALA A 200 22.61 10.10 -23.23
C ALA A 200 22.68 8.89 -24.19
N PRO A 201 22.36 7.66 -23.75
CA PRO A 201 22.37 6.49 -24.62
C PRO A 201 21.30 6.61 -25.71
N ALA A 202 21.43 5.88 -26.81
CA ALA A 202 20.39 5.84 -27.86
C ALA A 202 19.00 5.42 -27.31
N SER A 203 18.97 4.60 -26.25
CA SER A 203 17.75 4.23 -25.51
C SER A 203 17.07 5.41 -24.78
N PHE A 204 17.77 6.51 -24.52
CA PHE A 204 17.20 7.69 -23.85
C PHE A 204 16.09 8.34 -24.68
N SER A 205 16.12 8.21 -26.00
CA SER A 205 15.00 8.57 -26.89
C SER A 205 13.66 7.90 -26.52
N LYS A 206 13.71 6.70 -25.91
CA LYS A 206 12.54 5.96 -25.40
C LYS A 206 12.19 6.30 -23.95
N ILE A 207 13.17 6.77 -23.17
CA ILE A 207 13.03 7.16 -21.76
C ILE A 207 12.47 8.58 -21.64
N TRP A 208 12.92 9.49 -22.50
CA TRP A 208 12.56 10.91 -22.45
C TRP A 208 11.05 11.19 -22.51
N PRO A 209 10.23 10.52 -23.36
CA PRO A 209 8.77 10.68 -23.33
C PRO A 209 8.11 10.24 -22.03
N VAL A 210 8.73 9.33 -21.27
CA VAL A 210 8.25 8.91 -19.95
C VAL A 210 8.61 9.96 -18.90
N LEU A 211 9.88 10.38 -18.85
CA LEU A 211 10.33 11.45 -17.96
C LEU A 211 9.53 12.75 -18.19
N ARG A 212 9.32 13.16 -19.45
CA ARG A 212 8.57 14.37 -19.81
C ARG A 212 7.13 14.41 -19.26
N ARG A 213 6.52 13.24 -18.99
CA ARG A 213 5.19 13.13 -18.36
C ARG A 213 5.22 13.29 -16.84
N TRP A 214 6.39 13.18 -16.22
CA TRP A 214 6.60 13.41 -14.77
C TRP A 214 7.15 14.81 -14.47
N LEU A 215 7.63 15.52 -15.50
CA LEU A 215 8.08 16.91 -15.42
C LEU A 215 6.94 17.87 -15.78
N SER A 216 6.74 18.88 -14.93
CA SER A 216 6.02 20.11 -15.26
C SER A 216 6.65 20.82 -16.47
N ASP A 217 5.84 21.60 -17.20
CA ASP A 217 6.29 22.25 -18.43
C ASP A 217 7.53 23.14 -18.23
N ASP A 218 7.53 23.97 -17.18
CA ASP A 218 8.67 24.82 -16.80
C ASP A 218 9.94 23.99 -16.51
N THR A 219 9.80 22.85 -15.85
CA THR A 219 10.94 21.97 -15.57
C THR A 219 11.46 21.32 -16.85
N ALA A 220 10.55 20.90 -17.74
CA ALA A 220 10.91 20.27 -19.01
C ALA A 220 11.55 21.24 -20.02
N GLU A 221 11.09 22.49 -20.10
CA GLU A 221 11.68 23.55 -20.94
C GLU A 221 13.13 23.89 -20.55
N LYS A 222 13.49 23.65 -19.29
CA LYS A 222 14.85 23.85 -18.76
C LYS A 222 15.80 22.67 -19.01
N VAL A 223 15.31 21.54 -19.51
CA VAL A 223 16.13 20.37 -19.84
C VAL A 223 16.68 20.46 -21.26
N GLU A 224 17.97 20.21 -21.41
CA GLU A 224 18.64 20.09 -22.70
C GLU A 224 19.44 18.78 -22.76
N ILE A 225 19.32 18.05 -23.86
CA ILE A 225 19.98 16.75 -24.06
C ILE A 225 21.11 16.97 -25.05
N LEU A 226 22.35 16.81 -24.60
CA LEU A 226 23.54 17.09 -25.39
C LEU A 226 24.05 15.82 -26.08
N GLY A 227 24.51 15.97 -27.32
CA GLY A 227 25.16 14.91 -28.10
C GLY A 227 26.65 14.77 -27.77
N ASP A 228 27.40 14.09 -28.64
CA ASP A 228 28.82 13.77 -28.41
C ASP A 228 29.73 15.01 -28.22
N ASN A 229 29.31 16.18 -28.71
CA ASN A 229 29.99 17.47 -28.51
C ASN A 229 29.63 18.17 -27.17
N PHE A 230 29.02 17.47 -26.22
CA PHE A 230 28.58 18.05 -24.93
C PHE A 230 29.70 18.79 -24.18
N ALA A 231 30.97 18.36 -24.33
CA ALA A 231 32.09 19.02 -23.66
C ALA A 231 32.30 20.46 -24.15
N GLU A 232 32.13 20.73 -25.44
CA GLU A 232 32.23 22.09 -26.01
C GLU A 232 31.04 22.94 -25.57
N ILE A 233 29.83 22.38 -25.57
CA ILE A 233 28.60 23.08 -25.14
C ILE A 233 28.63 23.38 -23.63
N LEU A 234 29.15 22.46 -22.80
CA LEU A 234 29.35 22.71 -21.36
C LEU A 234 30.29 23.89 -21.11
N LEU A 235 31.31 24.07 -21.95
CA LEU A 235 32.23 25.23 -21.89
C LEU A 235 31.58 26.54 -22.31
N GLU A 236 30.38 26.54 -22.93
CA GLU A 236 29.59 27.76 -23.09
C GLU A 236 29.01 28.22 -21.75
N TYR A 237 28.53 27.28 -20.92
CA TYR A 237 27.85 27.55 -19.64
C TYR A 237 28.79 27.65 -18.43
N VAL A 238 29.87 26.88 -18.40
CA VAL A 238 30.77 26.70 -17.26
C VAL A 238 32.21 27.01 -17.69
N ASP A 239 32.98 27.68 -16.84
CA ASP A 239 34.41 27.92 -17.09
C ASP A 239 35.22 26.61 -16.99
N ALA A 240 36.28 26.48 -17.78
CA ALA A 240 37.01 25.20 -17.91
C ALA A 240 37.59 24.71 -16.57
N GLU A 241 38.07 25.62 -15.72
CA GLU A 241 38.54 25.31 -14.37
C GLU A 241 37.43 24.84 -13.42
N ASN A 242 36.15 25.09 -13.75
CA ASN A 242 34.99 24.77 -12.93
C ASN A 242 34.27 23.48 -13.36
N LEU A 243 34.79 22.76 -14.36
CA LEU A 243 34.36 21.41 -14.70
C LEU A 243 35.29 20.35 -14.06
N PRO A 244 34.76 19.16 -13.66
CA PRO A 244 35.58 18.09 -13.11
C PRO A 244 36.46 17.43 -14.19
N ILE A 245 37.75 17.21 -13.87
CA ILE A 245 38.70 16.56 -14.76
C ILE A 245 38.44 15.05 -14.82
N THR A 246 37.92 14.55 -15.94
CA THR A 246 37.71 13.11 -16.17
C THR A 246 39.00 12.43 -16.65
N ARG A 247 39.44 11.36 -15.95
CA ARG A 247 40.57 10.53 -16.39
C ARG A 247 40.13 9.60 -17.52
N SER A 248 40.61 9.86 -18.73
CA SER A 248 40.55 8.93 -19.86
C SER A 248 41.94 8.30 -20.10
N ALA A 249 42.08 7.00 -19.84
CA ALA A 249 43.21 6.19 -20.32
C ALA A 249 42.85 4.70 -20.31
N SER A 250 43.29 3.99 -21.34
CA SER A 250 43.13 2.55 -21.53
C SER A 250 44.24 1.75 -20.85
N THR A 251 43.93 0.53 -20.41
CA THR A 251 44.78 -0.67 -20.55
C THR A 251 44.01 -1.94 -20.21
N SER A 252 44.28 -3.02 -20.95
CA SER A 252 43.69 -4.36 -20.76
C SER A 252 44.52 -5.19 -19.74
N PRO A 253 44.06 -6.37 -19.28
CA PRO A 253 44.34 -6.86 -17.93
C PRO A 253 45.63 -7.69 -17.79
N SER A 254 46.09 -7.84 -16.54
CA SER A 254 46.95 -8.95 -16.12
C SER A 254 46.34 -9.72 -14.95
N SER A 255 46.47 -11.04 -15.01
CA SER A 255 46.03 -12.01 -14.02
C SER A 255 46.82 -11.95 -12.71
N ALA A 256 46.14 -12.16 -11.58
CA ALA A 256 46.73 -12.82 -10.41
C ALA A 256 45.66 -13.64 -9.68
N ASP A 257 46.08 -14.79 -9.16
CA ASP A 257 45.28 -15.86 -8.58
C ASP A 257 45.24 -15.75 -7.05
N SER A 258 44.12 -16.09 -6.41
CA SER A 258 44.08 -16.56 -5.01
C SER A 258 42.70 -17.09 -4.58
N THR A 259 42.63 -18.40 -4.42
CA THR A 259 41.52 -19.16 -3.82
C THR A 259 41.41 -18.96 -2.30
N VAL A 260 40.20 -18.77 -1.77
CA VAL A 260 39.84 -19.13 -0.38
C VAL A 260 38.37 -19.58 -0.32
N GLU A 261 38.12 -20.83 0.09
CA GLU A 261 36.79 -21.34 0.49
C GLU A 261 36.47 -20.97 1.94
N PRO A 262 35.19 -21.07 2.34
CA PRO A 262 34.92 -21.84 3.56
C PRO A 262 33.79 -22.87 3.41
N SER A 263 34.18 -24.12 3.68
CA SER A 263 33.40 -25.28 4.16
C SER A 263 31.89 -25.12 4.43
N GLN A 264 31.11 -25.99 3.79
CA GLN A 264 29.73 -26.31 4.15
C GLN A 264 29.66 -27.21 5.40
N THR A 265 28.64 -27.01 6.24
CA THR A 265 28.15 -28.03 7.19
C THR A 265 26.62 -28.01 7.24
N SER A 266 25.98 -29.01 6.63
CA SER A 266 24.52 -29.18 6.64
C SER A 266 24.05 -29.97 7.86
N PRO A 267 22.93 -29.59 8.50
CA PRO A 267 22.02 -30.52 9.17
C PRO A 267 20.98 -31.05 8.17
N ALA A 268 20.42 -32.23 8.45
CA ALA A 268 19.55 -32.94 7.50
C ALA A 268 18.15 -32.32 7.37
N SER A 269 17.64 -32.27 6.15
CA SER A 269 16.25 -31.91 5.85
C SER A 269 15.27 -32.99 6.35
N PRO A 270 14.19 -32.65 7.07
CA PRO A 270 13.03 -33.52 7.18
C PRO A 270 12.30 -33.55 5.82
N THR A 271 11.96 -34.74 5.35
CA THR A 271 11.22 -34.95 4.09
C THR A 271 9.84 -34.28 4.18
N PRO A 272 9.39 -33.48 3.20
CA PRO A 272 8.04 -32.97 3.18
C PRO A 272 7.03 -34.10 3.02
N THR A 273 6.10 -34.22 3.97
CA THR A 273 4.93 -35.10 3.83
C THR A 273 3.86 -34.41 2.98
N ASN A 274 3.30 -35.15 2.02
CA ASN A 274 2.16 -34.72 1.19
C ASN A 274 1.02 -34.15 2.06
N ALA A 275 0.76 -32.85 1.94
CA ALA A 275 -0.23 -32.15 2.78
C ALA A 275 -1.65 -32.25 2.17
N SER A 276 -2.36 -33.34 2.47
CA SER A 276 -3.81 -33.46 2.22
C SER A 276 -4.63 -32.69 3.27
N GLY A 277 -4.27 -31.42 3.50
CA GLY A 277 -4.76 -30.59 4.61
C GLY A 277 -5.82 -29.57 4.20
N LYS A 278 -6.66 -29.18 5.16
CA LYS A 278 -7.51 -27.98 5.06
C LYS A 278 -6.73 -26.79 5.61
N PHE A 279 -6.63 -25.71 4.85
CA PHE A 279 -5.91 -24.49 5.24
C PHE A 279 -6.85 -23.29 5.36
N VAL A 280 -6.57 -22.43 6.34
CA VAL A 280 -7.12 -21.08 6.45
C VAL A 280 -5.97 -20.09 6.34
N VAL A 281 -6.02 -19.19 5.36
CA VAL A 281 -4.97 -18.19 5.12
C VAL A 281 -5.57 -16.79 5.12
N ALA A 282 -4.76 -15.75 5.33
CA ALA A 282 -5.21 -14.35 5.22
C ALA A 282 -4.44 -13.60 4.12
N HIS A 283 -5.13 -12.71 3.39
CA HIS A 283 -4.52 -11.90 2.34
C HIS A 283 -3.75 -10.73 2.94
N HIS A 284 -2.45 -10.66 2.68
CA HIS A 284 -1.58 -9.68 3.29
C HIS A 284 -1.06 -8.71 2.23
N MET A 285 -1.41 -7.43 2.36
CA MET A 285 -0.98 -6.36 1.46
C MET A 285 0.48 -6.04 1.72
N VAL A 286 1.39 -6.55 0.88
CA VAL A 286 2.83 -6.25 0.97
C VAL A 286 3.07 -4.77 0.68
N GLY A 287 2.25 -4.14 -0.18
CA GLY A 287 2.23 -2.69 -0.41
C GLY A 287 2.11 -1.82 0.85
N ASN A 288 1.50 -2.31 1.93
CA ASN A 288 1.39 -1.60 3.21
C ASN A 288 2.57 -1.87 4.16
N THR A 289 3.52 -2.74 3.77
CA THR A 289 4.65 -3.17 4.61
C THR A 289 5.95 -2.41 4.37
N PHE A 290 5.94 -1.29 3.62
CA PHE A 290 7.16 -0.49 3.40
C PHE A 290 7.97 -0.20 4.68
N PRO A 291 7.36 0.24 5.80
CA PRO A 291 8.10 0.48 7.04
C PRO A 291 8.22 -0.76 7.96
N TYR A 292 7.66 -1.94 7.59
CA TYR A 292 7.79 -3.16 8.42
C TYR A 292 9.27 -3.53 8.58
N THR A 293 9.61 -3.91 9.80
CA THR A 293 10.82 -4.67 10.13
C THR A 293 10.52 -6.17 10.11
N LYS A 294 11.54 -7.00 10.37
CA LYS A 294 11.31 -8.44 10.60
C LYS A 294 10.51 -8.70 11.89
N ASP A 295 10.62 -7.84 12.89
CA ASP A 295 9.91 -8.01 14.17
C ASP A 295 8.40 -7.80 13.99
N ASP A 296 7.99 -6.86 13.13
CA ASP A 296 6.59 -6.69 12.73
C ASP A 296 6.01 -7.95 12.08
N TRP A 297 6.78 -8.60 11.20
CA TRP A 297 6.42 -9.88 10.59
C TRP A 297 6.37 -11.03 11.62
N LEU A 298 7.31 -11.09 12.56
CA LEU A 298 7.31 -12.09 13.62
C LEU A 298 6.03 -11.99 14.47
N GLU A 299 5.67 -10.78 14.89
CA GLU A 299 4.44 -10.53 15.66
C GLU A 299 3.18 -10.90 14.87
N ASP A 300 3.08 -10.49 13.61
CA ASP A 300 1.87 -10.73 12.79
C ASP A 300 1.70 -12.22 12.46
N ILE A 301 2.79 -12.93 12.13
CA ILE A 301 2.77 -14.38 11.91
C ILE A 301 2.43 -15.12 13.21
N GLN A 302 3.02 -14.73 14.34
CA GLN A 302 2.73 -15.34 15.64
C GLN A 302 1.25 -15.15 16.03
N LEU A 303 0.69 -13.96 15.84
CA LEU A 303 -0.71 -13.65 16.11
C LEU A 303 -1.67 -14.40 15.18
N ALA A 304 -1.39 -14.44 13.88
CA ALA A 304 -2.18 -15.19 12.90
C ALA A 304 -2.19 -16.69 13.23
N HIS A 305 -1.01 -17.28 13.48
CA HIS A 305 -0.86 -18.68 13.88
C HIS A 305 -1.63 -19.00 15.17
N ALA A 306 -1.50 -18.16 16.21
CA ALA A 306 -2.25 -18.32 17.46
C ALA A 306 -3.78 -18.21 17.26
N SER A 307 -4.21 -17.44 16.26
CA SER A 307 -5.61 -17.27 15.86
C SER A 307 -6.11 -18.36 14.90
N GLY A 308 -5.32 -19.41 14.66
CA GLY A 308 -5.72 -20.55 13.82
C GLY A 308 -5.67 -20.27 12.31
N ILE A 309 -4.98 -19.22 11.88
CA ILE A 309 -4.62 -18.97 10.48
C ILE A 309 -3.30 -19.71 10.22
N ASP A 310 -3.28 -20.53 9.17
CA ASP A 310 -2.14 -21.37 8.78
C ASP A 310 -1.15 -20.66 7.86
N GLY A 311 -1.50 -19.48 7.32
CA GLY A 311 -0.59 -18.77 6.42
C GLY A 311 -1.06 -17.41 5.89
N PHE A 312 -0.17 -16.74 5.16
CA PHE A 312 -0.50 -15.51 4.42
C PHE A 312 -0.38 -15.68 2.90
N ALA A 313 -1.37 -15.15 2.18
CA ALA A 313 -1.32 -14.88 0.76
C ALA A 313 -0.71 -13.49 0.55
N LEU A 314 0.57 -13.43 0.18
CA LEU A 314 1.34 -12.19 0.07
C LEU A 314 0.95 -11.46 -1.23
N ASN A 315 0.06 -10.48 -1.13
CA ASN A 315 -0.32 -9.62 -2.26
C ASN A 315 0.90 -8.81 -2.69
N THR A 316 1.43 -9.17 -3.85
CA THR A 316 2.71 -8.69 -4.37
C THR A 316 2.48 -7.77 -5.55
N GLY A 317 2.69 -6.48 -5.35
CA GLY A 317 2.62 -5.44 -6.36
C GLY A 317 3.94 -5.21 -7.10
N ARG A 318 4.02 -4.06 -7.75
CA ARG A 318 5.10 -3.68 -8.67
C ARG A 318 6.28 -2.96 -8.02
N GLU A 319 6.21 -2.62 -6.74
CA GLU A 319 7.18 -1.72 -6.14
C GLU A 319 8.47 -2.47 -5.76
N VAL A 320 9.62 -1.88 -6.09
CA VAL A 320 10.91 -2.59 -6.14
C VAL A 320 11.44 -3.08 -4.78
N TRP A 321 10.84 -2.63 -3.68
CA TRP A 321 11.17 -2.99 -2.31
C TRP A 321 10.30 -4.14 -1.77
N GLU A 322 9.17 -4.45 -2.41
CA GLU A 322 8.27 -5.53 -1.96
C GLU A 322 8.96 -6.91 -1.88
N PRO A 323 9.86 -7.30 -2.82
CA PRO A 323 10.62 -8.55 -2.71
C PRO A 323 11.51 -8.64 -1.46
N GLU A 324 11.99 -7.51 -0.93
CA GLU A 324 12.77 -7.50 0.32
C GLU A 324 11.85 -7.78 1.53
N ARG A 325 10.65 -7.17 1.58
CA ARG A 325 9.64 -7.45 2.62
C ARG A 325 9.07 -8.86 2.54
N ILE A 326 8.93 -9.43 1.35
CA ILE A 326 8.57 -10.85 1.15
C ILE A 326 9.66 -11.76 1.72
N ALA A 327 10.94 -11.46 1.46
CA ALA A 327 12.04 -12.22 2.03
C ALA A 327 12.08 -12.13 3.56
N ASP A 328 11.80 -10.97 4.15
CA ASP A 328 11.67 -10.81 5.60
C ASP A 328 10.52 -11.66 6.19
N ALA A 329 9.36 -11.71 5.51
CA ALA A 329 8.24 -12.55 5.93
C ALA A 329 8.60 -14.04 5.94
N TYR A 330 9.27 -14.53 4.89
CA TYR A 330 9.76 -15.91 4.82
C TYR A 330 10.80 -16.22 5.90
N GLN A 331 11.71 -15.29 6.17
CA GLN A 331 12.71 -15.42 7.22
C GLN A 331 12.07 -15.42 8.62
N ALA A 332 11.09 -14.57 8.88
CA ALA A 332 10.31 -14.54 10.13
C ALA A 332 9.54 -15.86 10.35
N ALA A 333 8.88 -16.38 9.31
CA ALA A 333 8.17 -17.66 9.38
C ALA A 333 9.12 -18.84 9.68
N LEU A 334 10.34 -18.80 9.15
CA LEU A 334 11.38 -19.80 9.40
C LEU A 334 11.91 -19.71 10.84
N GLU A 335 12.15 -18.49 11.35
CA GLU A 335 12.68 -18.25 12.69
C GLU A 335 11.71 -18.61 13.82
N LEU A 336 10.40 -18.42 13.62
CA LEU A 336 9.38 -18.87 14.58
C LEU A 336 9.29 -20.40 14.69
N GLY A 337 9.74 -21.13 13.68
CA GLY A 337 9.65 -22.60 13.63
C GLY A 337 8.22 -23.15 13.66
N HIS A 338 7.21 -22.30 13.48
CA HIS A 338 5.81 -22.69 13.34
C HIS A 338 5.58 -23.27 11.93
N ASP A 339 4.58 -24.14 11.76
CA ASP A 339 4.17 -24.63 10.44
C ASP A 339 3.31 -23.60 9.68
N PHE A 340 3.70 -22.32 9.77
CA PHE A 340 3.03 -21.21 9.10
C PHE A 340 3.52 -21.09 7.67
N LYS A 341 2.57 -20.99 6.74
CA LYS A 341 2.83 -21.01 5.29
C LYS A 341 2.68 -19.64 4.66
N LEU A 342 3.42 -19.42 3.58
CA LEU A 342 3.39 -18.21 2.78
C LEU A 342 3.31 -18.61 1.31
N PHE A 343 2.65 -17.78 0.50
CA PHE A 343 2.69 -17.90 -0.95
C PHE A 343 2.46 -16.54 -1.60
N LEU A 344 2.90 -16.38 -2.85
CA LEU A 344 2.68 -15.15 -3.59
C LEU A 344 1.26 -15.12 -4.17
N SER A 345 0.55 -14.03 -3.89
CA SER A 345 -0.62 -13.59 -4.63
C SER A 345 -0.21 -12.43 -5.53
N LEU A 346 0.09 -12.70 -6.79
CA LEU A 346 0.60 -11.68 -7.72
C LEU A 346 -0.51 -10.67 -8.03
N ASP A 347 -0.34 -9.40 -7.67
CA ASP A 347 -1.30 -8.34 -7.97
C ASP A 347 -1.13 -7.88 -9.42
N MET A 348 -1.94 -8.45 -10.30
CA MET A 348 -1.95 -8.16 -11.73
C MET A 348 -2.69 -6.86 -12.08
N ALA A 349 -3.29 -6.16 -11.11
CA ALA A 349 -3.76 -4.78 -11.29
C ALA A 349 -2.61 -3.77 -11.12
N SER A 350 -1.59 -4.11 -10.34
CA SER A 350 -0.36 -3.30 -10.14
C SER A 350 0.79 -3.72 -11.06
N LEU A 351 1.03 -5.03 -11.20
CA LEU A 351 2.12 -5.61 -11.98
C LEU A 351 1.91 -5.43 -13.50
N PRO A 352 2.98 -5.15 -14.27
CA PRO A 352 2.88 -5.16 -15.73
C PRO A 352 2.70 -6.60 -16.24
N CYS A 353 2.01 -6.77 -17.37
CA CYS A 353 1.74 -8.09 -17.94
C CYS A 353 1.53 -8.10 -19.48
N ASN A 354 2.19 -7.17 -20.18
CA ASN A 354 2.01 -6.96 -21.62
C ASN A 354 3.04 -7.71 -22.46
N SER A 355 4.16 -8.14 -21.89
CA SER A 355 5.34 -8.67 -22.60
C SER A 355 5.91 -9.95 -21.98
N HIS A 356 6.78 -10.63 -22.73
CA HIS A 356 7.50 -11.81 -22.25
C HIS A 356 8.43 -11.50 -21.05
N GLU A 357 8.97 -10.27 -20.97
CA GLU A 357 9.84 -9.85 -19.84
C GLU A 357 9.01 -9.60 -18.58
N ASP A 358 7.78 -9.10 -18.72
CA ASP A 358 6.86 -8.96 -17.58
C ASP A 358 6.58 -10.34 -16.96
N ALA A 359 6.30 -11.35 -17.78
CA ALA A 359 6.17 -12.73 -17.30
C ALA A 359 7.47 -13.27 -16.70
N ALA A 360 8.64 -12.97 -17.29
CA ALA A 360 9.93 -13.38 -16.74
C ALA A 360 10.16 -12.79 -15.33
N TYR A 361 9.69 -11.56 -15.05
CA TYR A 361 9.70 -11.01 -13.70
C TYR A 361 8.83 -11.83 -12.73
N LEU A 362 7.59 -12.16 -13.10
CA LEU A 362 6.70 -12.99 -12.27
C LEU A 362 7.33 -14.36 -11.97
N ARG A 363 7.92 -15.02 -12.97
CA ARG A 363 8.58 -16.32 -12.79
C ARG A 363 9.79 -16.24 -11.88
N ARG A 364 10.57 -15.15 -11.93
CA ARG A 364 11.69 -14.90 -11.02
C ARG A 364 11.20 -14.76 -9.56
N LEU A 365 10.15 -13.98 -9.31
CA LEU A 365 9.57 -13.82 -7.96
C LEU A 365 9.12 -15.17 -7.38
N VAL A 366 8.32 -15.94 -8.14
CA VAL A 366 7.85 -17.26 -7.71
C VAL A 366 9.02 -18.22 -7.44
N SER A 367 10.00 -18.26 -8.35
CA SER A 367 11.14 -19.18 -8.24
C SER A 367 12.06 -18.91 -7.05
N GLN A 368 12.07 -17.68 -6.51
CA GLN A 368 12.88 -17.33 -5.33
C GLN A 368 12.42 -18.06 -4.06
N HIS A 369 11.11 -18.30 -3.91
CA HIS A 369 10.53 -18.86 -2.69
C HIS A 369 9.89 -20.24 -2.86
N ALA A 370 9.71 -20.72 -4.10
CA ALA A 370 9.05 -22.00 -4.40
C ALA A 370 9.66 -23.26 -3.72
N SER A 371 10.90 -23.20 -3.21
CA SER A 371 11.54 -24.28 -2.46
C SER A 371 11.80 -23.96 -0.98
N HIS A 372 11.23 -22.88 -0.45
CA HIS A 372 11.41 -22.47 0.94
C HIS A 372 10.58 -23.36 1.90
N PRO A 373 11.05 -23.74 3.10
CA PRO A 373 10.29 -24.61 4.02
C PRO A 373 8.88 -24.10 4.40
N ASN A 374 8.74 -22.77 4.50
CA ASN A 374 7.46 -22.09 4.77
C ASN A 374 6.67 -21.75 3.50
N GLN A 375 7.07 -22.15 2.29
CA GLN A 375 6.21 -22.04 1.11
C GLN A 375 5.00 -22.97 1.28
N LEU A 376 3.80 -22.49 0.96
CA LEU A 376 2.62 -23.35 0.88
C LEU A 376 2.81 -24.31 -0.29
N MET A 377 2.85 -25.61 0.00
CA MET A 377 2.96 -26.68 -1.00
C MET A 377 1.62 -27.38 -1.14
N TYR A 378 1.18 -27.63 -2.38
CA TYR A 378 -0.04 -28.35 -2.69
C TYR A 378 0.22 -29.34 -3.83
N ASN A 379 -0.10 -30.63 -3.61
CA ASN A 379 0.26 -31.73 -4.51
C ASN A 379 1.74 -31.70 -4.96
N ASP A 380 2.65 -31.58 -4.00
CA ASP A 380 4.12 -31.48 -4.17
C ASP A 380 4.61 -30.29 -5.03
N LYS A 381 3.75 -29.30 -5.31
CA LYS A 381 4.09 -28.06 -6.04
C LYS A 381 3.91 -26.81 -5.19
N ALA A 382 4.66 -25.75 -5.47
CA ALA A 382 4.52 -24.46 -4.80
C ALA A 382 3.19 -23.78 -5.19
N PHE A 383 2.34 -23.51 -4.21
CA PHE A 383 1.08 -22.81 -4.43
C PHE A 383 1.33 -21.35 -4.84
N VAL A 384 0.63 -20.87 -5.86
CA VAL A 384 0.72 -19.49 -6.36
C VAL A 384 -0.68 -19.02 -6.75
N SER A 385 -1.07 -17.82 -6.33
CA SER A 385 -2.32 -17.18 -6.74
C SER A 385 -2.07 -15.83 -7.42
N THR A 386 -3.15 -15.17 -7.81
CA THR A 386 -3.15 -13.80 -8.30
C THR A 386 -4.30 -13.02 -7.68
N PHE A 387 -4.17 -11.70 -7.67
CA PHE A 387 -5.31 -10.78 -7.71
C PHE A 387 -5.40 -10.24 -9.15
N ALA A 388 -6.56 -10.37 -9.78
CA ALA A 388 -6.76 -10.13 -11.22
C ALA A 388 -5.85 -10.98 -12.14
N GLY A 389 -5.83 -10.65 -13.43
CA GLY A 389 -4.94 -11.25 -14.45
C GLY A 389 -5.66 -11.75 -15.70
N GLU A 390 -6.99 -11.67 -15.74
CA GLU A 390 -7.87 -12.09 -16.84
C GLU A 390 -7.69 -11.31 -18.15
N SER A 391 -6.88 -10.25 -18.14
CA SER A 391 -6.53 -9.43 -19.31
C SER A 391 -5.05 -9.55 -19.72
N CYS A 392 -4.24 -10.31 -18.97
CA CYS A 392 -2.80 -10.37 -19.15
C CYS A 392 -2.37 -11.31 -20.29
N GLN A 393 -1.76 -10.74 -21.34
CA GLN A 393 -1.40 -11.46 -22.56
C GLN A 393 0.08 -11.85 -22.65
N PHE A 394 0.97 -11.17 -21.91
CA PHE A 394 2.42 -11.41 -21.93
C PHE A 394 3.04 -11.53 -23.34
N GLY A 395 2.54 -10.76 -24.31
CA GLY A 395 3.00 -10.74 -25.70
C GLY A 395 2.40 -11.82 -26.62
N HIS A 396 1.42 -12.59 -26.17
CA HIS A 396 0.67 -13.56 -26.98
C HIS A 396 -0.64 -12.97 -27.52
N ASP A 397 -1.20 -13.59 -28.57
CA ASP A 397 -2.46 -13.14 -29.20
C ASP A 397 -3.67 -13.17 -28.26
N ASN A 398 -3.62 -13.98 -27.19
CA ASN A 398 -4.68 -14.09 -26.20
C ASN A 398 -4.15 -14.46 -24.81
N VAL A 399 -4.99 -14.23 -23.79
CA VAL A 399 -4.68 -14.39 -22.36
C VAL A 399 -4.41 -15.84 -21.96
N VAL A 400 -5.12 -16.80 -22.57
CA VAL A 400 -4.92 -18.24 -22.27
C VAL A 400 -3.50 -18.66 -22.70
N GLU A 401 -3.13 -18.39 -23.95
CA GLU A 401 -1.80 -18.72 -24.47
C GLU A 401 -0.68 -17.95 -23.75
N GLY A 402 -0.93 -16.68 -23.38
CA GLY A 402 -0.04 -15.88 -22.55
C GLY A 402 0.30 -16.54 -21.21
N TRP A 403 -0.69 -16.80 -20.36
CA TRP A 403 -0.47 -17.49 -19.09
C TRP A 403 0.08 -18.91 -19.27
N LYS A 404 -0.41 -19.67 -20.27
CA LYS A 404 0.03 -21.03 -20.56
C LYS A 404 1.51 -21.09 -20.89
N HIS A 405 1.97 -20.31 -21.87
CA HIS A 405 3.32 -20.42 -22.41
C HIS A 405 4.35 -19.53 -21.70
N GLN A 406 3.94 -18.38 -21.14
CA GLN A 406 4.87 -17.49 -20.42
C GLN A 406 4.89 -17.72 -18.91
N PHE A 407 3.97 -18.49 -18.33
CA PHE A 407 3.93 -18.74 -16.90
C PHE A 407 3.82 -20.23 -16.55
N THR A 408 2.67 -20.87 -16.74
CA THR A 408 2.34 -22.15 -16.07
C THR A 408 2.99 -23.38 -16.72
N LEU A 409 3.14 -23.39 -18.05
CA LEU A 409 3.91 -24.41 -18.79
C LEU A 409 5.30 -23.93 -19.22
N HIS A 410 5.75 -22.75 -18.75
CA HIS A 410 7.10 -22.26 -19.04
C HIS A 410 8.15 -23.16 -18.35
N PRO A 411 9.27 -23.54 -18.99
CA PRO A 411 10.25 -24.49 -18.42
C PRO A 411 10.82 -24.17 -17.03
N GLU A 412 10.75 -22.90 -16.60
CA GLU A 412 11.16 -22.45 -15.27
C GLU A 412 10.18 -22.89 -14.15
N LEU A 413 8.88 -22.96 -14.44
CA LEU A 413 7.80 -23.21 -13.46
C LEU A 413 6.95 -24.47 -13.75
N LYS A 414 7.00 -25.01 -14.98
CA LYS A 414 6.24 -26.21 -15.38
C LYS A 414 6.48 -27.35 -14.39
N GLU A 415 5.39 -27.98 -13.96
CA GLU A 415 5.38 -29.07 -12.95
C GLU A 415 5.87 -28.67 -11.55
N ARG A 416 6.23 -27.40 -11.31
CA ARG A 416 6.73 -26.89 -10.00
C ARG A 416 5.72 -26.03 -9.25
N ILE A 417 4.73 -25.44 -9.93
CA ILE A 417 3.72 -24.57 -9.33
C ILE A 417 2.31 -25.19 -9.38
N TYR A 418 1.51 -24.91 -8.36
CA TYR A 418 0.06 -25.15 -8.33
C TYR A 418 -0.65 -23.80 -8.46
N PHE A 419 -1.18 -23.50 -9.64
CA PHE A 419 -1.65 -22.16 -9.99
C PHE A 419 -3.16 -21.99 -9.78
N VAL A 420 -3.54 -21.10 -8.87
CA VAL A 420 -4.93 -20.84 -8.46
C VAL A 420 -5.21 -19.33 -8.47
N PRO A 421 -5.41 -18.71 -9.65
CA PRO A 421 -5.59 -17.27 -9.78
C PRO A 421 -6.99 -16.79 -9.35
N SER A 422 -7.10 -15.51 -9.01
CA SER A 422 -8.39 -14.79 -8.91
C SER A 422 -8.60 -13.87 -10.09
N PHE A 423 -9.03 -14.46 -11.21
CA PHE A 423 -9.42 -13.73 -12.42
C PHE A 423 -10.83 -13.15 -12.27
N PHE A 424 -10.98 -11.84 -12.50
CA PHE A 424 -12.25 -11.11 -12.36
C PHE A 424 -13.15 -11.29 -13.59
N MET A 425 -13.55 -12.54 -13.84
CA MET A 425 -14.37 -12.93 -14.98
C MET A 425 -15.49 -13.90 -14.57
N ASP A 426 -16.44 -14.13 -15.47
CA ASP A 426 -17.52 -15.10 -15.28
C ASP A 426 -16.96 -16.52 -15.05
N PRO A 427 -17.26 -17.20 -13.92
CA PRO A 427 -16.81 -18.56 -13.66
C PRO A 427 -17.23 -19.60 -14.72
N ALA A 428 -18.30 -19.35 -15.50
CA ALA A 428 -18.66 -20.21 -16.63
C ALA A 428 -17.55 -20.26 -17.71
N ARG A 429 -16.71 -19.23 -17.76
CA ARG A 429 -15.56 -19.12 -18.68
C ARG A 429 -14.27 -19.72 -18.14
N PHE A 430 -14.20 -20.18 -16.88
CA PHE A 430 -12.99 -20.83 -16.34
C PHE A 430 -12.60 -22.09 -17.12
N GLY A 431 -13.54 -22.73 -17.83
CA GLY A 431 -13.24 -23.83 -18.76
C GLY A 431 -12.30 -23.46 -19.92
N GLU A 432 -12.18 -22.17 -20.27
CA GLU A 432 -11.20 -21.65 -21.23
C GLU A 432 -9.75 -21.85 -20.73
N PHE A 433 -9.55 -21.92 -19.41
CA PHE A 433 -8.25 -21.95 -18.73
C PHE A 433 -7.88 -23.32 -18.14
N LYS A 434 -8.58 -24.40 -18.55
CA LYS A 434 -8.39 -25.78 -18.04
C LYS A 434 -6.97 -26.34 -18.15
N ASP A 435 -6.15 -25.82 -19.08
CA ASP A 435 -4.75 -26.23 -19.29
C ASP A 435 -3.76 -25.21 -18.67
N VAL A 436 -4.27 -24.26 -17.89
CA VAL A 436 -3.53 -23.13 -17.29
C VAL A 436 -3.66 -23.14 -15.78
N MET A 437 -4.88 -23.27 -15.27
CA MET A 437 -5.21 -23.24 -13.84
C MET A 437 -5.25 -24.66 -13.26
N ASP A 438 -4.59 -24.89 -12.14
CA ASP A 438 -4.76 -26.11 -11.34
C ASP A 438 -6.00 -26.02 -10.42
N GLY A 439 -6.51 -24.80 -10.16
CA GLY A 439 -7.73 -24.53 -9.39
C GLY A 439 -8.24 -23.10 -9.58
N THR A 440 -9.37 -22.75 -8.96
CA THR A 440 -10.01 -21.43 -9.13
C THR A 440 -10.22 -20.72 -7.80
N PHE A 441 -9.75 -19.48 -7.67
CA PHE A 441 -10.06 -18.60 -6.53
C PHE A 441 -11.05 -17.52 -6.98
N ASN A 442 -12.14 -17.33 -6.24
CA ASN A 442 -13.14 -16.30 -6.55
C ASN A 442 -13.20 -15.28 -5.40
N TRP A 443 -12.40 -14.22 -5.52
CA TRP A 443 -12.34 -13.09 -4.59
C TRP A 443 -13.73 -12.53 -4.25
N ASN A 444 -14.50 -12.23 -5.29
CA ASN A 444 -15.83 -11.61 -5.17
C ASN A 444 -16.88 -12.53 -4.50
N SER A 445 -16.57 -13.81 -4.25
CA SER A 445 -17.46 -14.70 -3.50
C SER A 445 -17.56 -14.33 -2.01
N GLY A 446 -16.70 -13.44 -1.48
CA GLY A 446 -16.80 -12.93 -0.11
C GLY A 446 -18.12 -12.21 0.19
N TRP A 447 -18.71 -11.55 -0.80
CA TRP A 447 -19.91 -10.73 -0.67
C TRP A 447 -20.98 -11.10 -1.70
N PRO A 448 -22.26 -10.79 -1.45
CA PRO A 448 -23.30 -10.86 -2.45
C PRO A 448 -23.22 -9.63 -3.37
N ILE A 449 -22.15 -9.53 -4.19
CA ILE A 449 -21.75 -8.37 -5.02
C ILE A 449 -22.80 -7.85 -6.02
N GLN A 450 -23.96 -8.50 -6.11
CA GLN A 450 -25.08 -8.11 -6.97
C GLN A 450 -26.20 -7.38 -6.24
N VAL A 451 -26.20 -7.45 -4.90
CA VAL A 451 -27.13 -6.66 -4.11
C VAL A 451 -26.59 -5.23 -4.19
N THR A 452 -27.16 -4.47 -5.10
CA THR A 452 -26.97 -3.02 -5.27
C THR A 452 -28.32 -2.34 -5.13
N THR A 453 -28.34 -1.03 -4.92
CA THR A 453 -29.62 -0.31 -4.87
C THR A 453 -30.28 -0.19 -6.24
N SER A 454 -29.52 -0.30 -7.33
CA SER A 454 -30.07 -0.48 -8.68
C SER A 454 -30.77 -1.84 -8.85
N PHE A 455 -30.17 -2.94 -8.40
CA PHE A 455 -30.81 -4.27 -8.42
C PHE A 455 -32.06 -4.30 -7.54
N ALA A 456 -31.99 -3.75 -6.32
CA ALA A 456 -33.14 -3.68 -5.42
C ALA A 456 -34.30 -2.87 -6.02
N ARG A 457 -34.02 -1.72 -6.66
CA ARG A 457 -35.02 -0.93 -7.40
C ARG A 457 -35.59 -1.72 -8.58
N GLU A 458 -34.76 -2.38 -9.40
CA GLU A 458 -35.24 -3.19 -10.53
C GLU A 458 -36.14 -4.36 -10.10
N GLN A 459 -35.84 -5.01 -8.97
CA GLN A 459 -36.72 -6.05 -8.40
C GLN A 459 -38.00 -5.46 -7.80
N LEU A 460 -37.93 -4.31 -7.14
CA LEU A 460 -39.11 -3.60 -6.62
C LEU A 460 -40.02 -3.11 -7.75
N ASP A 461 -39.47 -2.62 -8.85
CA ASP A 461 -40.23 -2.22 -10.04
C ASP A 461 -40.93 -3.44 -10.67
N LYS A 462 -40.23 -4.58 -10.82
CA LYS A 462 -40.83 -5.85 -11.28
C LYS A 462 -41.90 -6.39 -10.33
N LEU A 463 -41.75 -6.19 -9.01
CA LEU A 463 -42.74 -6.57 -8.01
C LEU A 463 -43.93 -5.59 -7.95
N ALA A 464 -43.71 -4.30 -8.27
CA ALA A 464 -44.76 -3.29 -8.36
C ALA A 464 -45.58 -3.44 -9.64
N GLU A 465 -44.97 -3.87 -10.75
CA GLU A 465 -45.68 -4.33 -11.96
C GLU A 465 -46.44 -5.64 -11.71
N ALA A 466 -45.99 -6.48 -10.78
CA ALA A 466 -46.59 -7.76 -10.40
C ALA A 466 -47.53 -7.65 -9.18
N ALA A 467 -48.65 -6.93 -9.32
CA ALA A 467 -49.76 -6.98 -8.37
C ALA A 467 -50.28 -8.43 -8.15
N PRO A 468 -50.83 -8.77 -6.97
CA PRO A 468 -50.49 -10.03 -6.30
C PRO A 468 -51.22 -11.26 -6.82
N SER A 469 -50.49 -12.38 -6.93
CA SER A 469 -51.07 -13.73 -6.84
C SER A 469 -50.22 -14.62 -5.91
N GLU A 470 -50.87 -15.53 -5.19
CA GLU A 470 -50.21 -16.40 -4.21
C GLU A 470 -49.31 -17.47 -4.86
N SER A 471 -48.42 -18.03 -4.03
CA SER A 471 -47.52 -19.16 -4.30
C SER A 471 -46.34 -18.85 -5.24
N SER A 472 -45.11 -18.89 -4.73
CA SER A 472 -44.42 -20.17 -4.61
C SER A 472 -43.20 -20.11 -3.69
N ARG A 473 -42.89 -21.24 -3.04
CA ARG A 473 -41.60 -21.47 -2.38
C ARG A 473 -40.59 -22.02 -3.40
N VAL A 474 -39.31 -21.92 -3.04
CA VAL A 474 -38.15 -22.67 -3.59
C VAL A 474 -37.52 -22.12 -4.87
N GLY A 475 -36.36 -21.49 -4.72
CA GLY A 475 -35.10 -22.14 -5.17
C GLY A 475 -34.36 -21.57 -6.37
N ARG A 476 -33.08 -21.22 -6.12
CA ARG A 476 -31.97 -21.02 -7.07
C ARG A 476 -32.14 -19.92 -8.12
N LEU A 477 -31.20 -18.96 -8.13
CA LEU A 477 -30.66 -18.39 -9.37
C LEU A 477 -29.16 -18.02 -9.18
N PRO A 478 -28.29 -18.24 -10.20
CA PRO A 478 -26.84 -17.98 -10.11
C PRO A 478 -26.45 -16.77 -10.97
N LEU A 479 -25.91 -15.69 -10.39
CA LEU A 479 -25.83 -14.40 -11.11
C LEU A 479 -24.57 -13.56 -10.75
N LEU A 480 -24.19 -12.64 -11.65
CA LEU A 480 -22.99 -11.77 -11.69
C LEU A 480 -23.39 -10.35 -12.20
N ALA A 481 -22.59 -9.27 -12.36
CA ALA A 481 -21.13 -9.05 -12.33
C ALA A 481 -20.78 -7.57 -11.95
N ASN A 482 -19.59 -7.09 -12.37
CA ASN A 482 -18.96 -5.75 -12.19
C ASN A 482 -19.50 -4.68 -13.22
N PRO A 483 -19.11 -3.36 -13.27
CA PRO A 483 -17.78 -2.79 -12.96
C PRO A 483 -17.62 -1.36 -12.32
N LEU A 484 -16.61 -1.23 -11.44
CA LEU A 484 -15.59 -0.15 -11.28
C LEU A 484 -15.96 1.36 -11.12
N GLN A 485 -15.16 2.00 -10.24
CA GLN A 485 -15.06 3.43 -9.86
C GLN A 485 -16.02 3.92 -8.77
N ARG A 486 -15.46 4.68 -7.82
CA ARG A 486 -16.06 5.41 -6.65
C ARG A 486 -16.00 4.65 -5.33
N ALA A 487 -16.14 5.40 -4.23
CA ALA A 487 -16.32 4.81 -2.91
C ALA A 487 -17.65 4.06 -2.90
N PHE A 488 -17.63 2.77 -2.55
CA PHE A 488 -18.81 1.91 -2.49
C PHE A 488 -18.74 1.06 -1.21
N VAL A 489 -19.88 0.53 -0.80
CA VAL A 489 -19.95 -0.49 0.26
C VAL A 489 -20.55 -1.79 -0.27
N PHE A 490 -20.01 -2.91 0.15
CA PHE A 490 -20.66 -4.22 0.00
C PHE A 490 -21.60 -4.47 1.18
N LEU A 491 -22.69 -5.19 0.96
CA LEU A 491 -23.52 -5.71 2.05
C LEU A 491 -22.66 -6.56 3.00
N ALA A 492 -22.43 -6.06 4.22
CA ALA A 492 -21.67 -6.74 5.29
C ALA A 492 -22.52 -7.01 6.54
N ASP A 493 -23.72 -6.43 6.59
CA ASP A 493 -24.69 -6.51 7.68
C ASP A 493 -25.37 -7.88 7.80
N GLN A 494 -26.38 -7.99 8.67
CA GLN A 494 -27.18 -9.21 8.89
C GLN A 494 -26.31 -10.42 9.30
N HIS A 495 -25.22 -10.18 10.03
CA HIS A 495 -24.22 -11.18 10.41
C HIS A 495 -23.53 -11.88 9.24
N LEU A 496 -23.32 -11.22 8.09
CA LEU A 496 -22.72 -11.85 6.92
C LEU A 496 -21.37 -12.52 7.24
N TYR A 497 -20.52 -11.89 8.05
CA TYR A 497 -19.23 -12.45 8.45
C TYR A 497 -19.34 -13.87 9.05
N ALA A 498 -20.19 -14.03 10.07
CA ALA A 498 -20.47 -15.31 10.71
C ALA A 498 -21.18 -16.30 9.75
N LYS A 499 -22.20 -15.84 9.01
CA LYS A 499 -22.94 -16.67 8.04
C LYS A 499 -22.06 -17.19 6.90
N ARG A 500 -21.08 -16.39 6.45
CA ARG A 500 -20.15 -16.76 5.38
C ARG A 500 -19.20 -17.85 5.86
N TRP A 501 -18.65 -17.71 7.07
CA TRP A 501 -17.91 -18.77 7.72
C TRP A 501 -18.74 -20.05 7.89
N GLU A 502 -19.96 -19.95 8.39
CA GLU A 502 -20.88 -21.10 8.55
C GLU A 502 -21.13 -21.81 7.21
N SER A 503 -21.36 -21.05 6.14
CA SER A 503 -21.50 -21.58 4.77
C SER A 503 -20.24 -22.30 4.27
N LEU A 504 -19.04 -21.81 4.62
CA LEU A 504 -17.76 -22.45 4.27
C LEU A 504 -17.53 -23.73 5.06
N VAL A 505 -17.92 -23.78 6.34
CA VAL A 505 -17.88 -25.02 7.16
C VAL A 505 -18.86 -26.06 6.60
N GLU A 506 -20.10 -25.68 6.30
CA GLU A 506 -21.12 -26.56 5.69
C GLU A 506 -20.70 -27.10 4.31
N SER A 507 -19.86 -26.36 3.58
CA SER A 507 -19.37 -26.73 2.26
C SER A 507 -17.88 -27.11 2.22
N ARG A 508 -17.27 -27.41 3.38
CA ARG A 508 -15.83 -27.69 3.52
C ARG A 508 -15.29 -28.78 2.61
N ASP A 509 -16.12 -29.76 2.23
CA ASP A 509 -15.71 -30.85 1.35
C ASP A 509 -15.50 -30.40 -0.11
N LYS A 510 -15.85 -29.15 -0.45
CA LYS A 510 -15.65 -28.51 -1.76
C LYS A 510 -14.45 -27.57 -1.81
N PHE A 511 -13.85 -27.24 -0.67
CA PHE A 511 -12.80 -26.22 -0.57
C PHE A 511 -11.66 -26.73 0.30
N ASP A 512 -10.44 -26.75 -0.22
CA ASP A 512 -9.26 -27.17 0.56
C ASP A 512 -8.54 -26.00 1.24
N ILE A 513 -8.69 -24.80 0.68
CA ILE A 513 -8.12 -23.55 1.20
C ILE A 513 -9.24 -22.52 1.30
N VAL A 514 -9.37 -21.88 2.47
CA VAL A 514 -10.17 -20.67 2.66
C VAL A 514 -9.22 -19.50 2.85
N GLN A 515 -9.40 -18.46 2.05
CA GLN A 515 -8.68 -17.21 2.19
C GLN A 515 -9.59 -16.15 2.82
N ILE A 516 -9.19 -15.65 3.98
CA ILE A 516 -9.70 -14.41 4.55
C ILE A 516 -9.19 -13.29 3.65
N LEU A 517 -10.10 -12.47 3.14
CA LEU A 517 -9.80 -11.50 2.08
C LEU A 517 -8.89 -10.33 2.51
N THR A 518 -8.48 -10.27 3.78
CA THR A 518 -7.53 -9.29 4.29
C THR A 518 -6.87 -9.73 5.61
N TRP A 519 -5.69 -9.17 5.86
CA TRP A 519 -5.05 -9.01 7.16
C TRP A 519 -4.93 -7.52 7.50
N ASN A 520 -4.42 -6.71 6.56
CA ASN A 520 -3.95 -5.32 6.74
C ASN A 520 -4.30 -4.36 5.58
N ASP A 521 -5.44 -4.54 4.90
CA ASP A 521 -5.85 -3.67 3.78
C ASP A 521 -6.61 -2.40 4.24
N PHE A 522 -5.86 -1.49 4.86
CA PHE A 522 -6.39 -0.24 5.42
C PHE A 522 -7.02 0.68 4.35
N GLY A 523 -6.52 0.64 3.11
CA GLY A 523 -7.02 1.46 2.01
C GLY A 523 -8.47 1.15 1.63
N GLU A 524 -8.89 -0.10 1.77
CA GLU A 524 -10.28 -0.55 1.53
C GLU A 524 -11.12 -0.60 2.83
N SER A 525 -10.66 0.02 3.92
CA SER A 525 -11.27 -0.10 5.28
C SER A 525 -11.37 -1.54 5.77
N HIS A 526 -10.54 -2.46 5.27
CA HIS A 526 -10.78 -3.88 5.41
C HIS A 526 -9.53 -4.57 5.99
N TYR A 527 -9.58 -4.93 7.27
CA TYR A 527 -8.49 -5.60 8.00
C TYR A 527 -9.06 -6.42 9.16
N ILE A 528 -8.28 -7.41 9.64
CA ILE A 528 -8.55 -8.11 10.91
C ILE A 528 -7.30 -8.25 11.79
N GLY A 529 -6.11 -7.99 11.24
CA GLY A 529 -4.88 -7.86 12.00
C GLY A 529 -4.82 -6.52 12.75
N PRO A 530 -3.76 -6.28 13.53
CA PRO A 530 -3.49 -4.99 14.14
C PRO A 530 -3.24 -3.91 13.08
N ILE A 531 -3.59 -2.66 13.37
CA ILE A 531 -3.18 -1.52 12.54
C ILE A 531 -1.67 -1.32 12.72
N LYS A 532 -0.92 -1.51 11.62
CA LYS A 532 0.54 -1.44 11.54
C LYS A 532 0.97 -0.97 10.16
N GLY A 533 2.23 -0.57 10.02
CA GLY A 533 2.82 -0.31 8.71
C GLY A 533 2.41 1.02 8.11
N ALA A 534 2.32 1.07 6.78
CA ALA A 534 1.85 2.23 6.03
C ALA A 534 0.32 2.18 5.86
N GLN A 535 -0.33 3.31 6.14
CA GLN A 535 -1.77 3.53 6.00
C GLN A 535 -2.01 4.64 4.95
N PRO A 536 -1.78 4.42 3.64
CA PRO A 536 -1.60 5.52 2.67
C PRO A 536 -2.85 6.42 2.48
N ASN A 537 -2.98 7.44 3.35
CA ASN A 537 -4.13 8.33 3.51
C ASN A 537 -5.41 7.63 4.01
N SER A 538 -5.28 6.51 4.74
CA SER A 538 -6.42 5.74 5.25
C SER A 538 -6.77 5.99 6.72
N GLU A 539 -5.92 6.72 7.45
CA GLU A 539 -6.08 7.04 8.87
C GLU A 539 -7.45 7.68 9.17
N ALA A 540 -7.96 8.51 8.25
CA ALA A 540 -9.25 9.17 8.36
C ALA A 540 -10.47 8.22 8.45
N TRP A 541 -10.31 6.93 8.14
CA TRP A 541 -11.35 5.90 8.30
C TRP A 541 -10.95 4.68 9.15
N THR A 542 -9.65 4.48 9.42
CA THR A 542 -9.16 3.40 10.30
C THR A 542 -8.93 3.82 11.75
N ASP A 543 -8.64 5.10 12.01
CA ASP A 543 -8.41 5.58 13.38
C ASP A 543 -9.67 5.40 14.25
N GLY A 544 -9.47 4.76 15.41
CA GLY A 544 -10.56 4.44 16.34
C GLY A 544 -11.49 3.29 15.91
N MET A 545 -11.22 2.58 14.82
CA MET A 545 -12.05 1.47 14.30
C MET A 545 -11.38 0.09 14.47
N PRO A 546 -11.13 -0.40 15.69
CA PRO A 546 -10.44 -1.68 15.87
C PRO A 546 -11.27 -2.86 15.34
N HIS A 547 -10.64 -3.76 14.58
CA HIS A 547 -11.28 -4.97 14.02
C HIS A 547 -10.78 -6.29 14.65
N THR A 548 -9.82 -6.25 15.58
CA THR A 548 -9.17 -7.45 16.14
C THR A 548 -10.13 -8.38 16.91
N ALA A 549 -11.29 -7.89 17.33
CA ALA A 549 -12.37 -8.73 17.86
C ALA A 549 -12.92 -9.74 16.82
N TRP A 550 -12.88 -9.42 15.52
CA TRP A 550 -13.23 -10.38 14.47
C TRP A 550 -12.13 -11.45 14.24
N LEU A 551 -10.89 -11.21 14.66
CA LEU A 551 -9.82 -12.23 14.59
C LEU A 551 -10.03 -13.35 15.63
N ASP A 552 -10.47 -13.02 16.85
CA ASP A 552 -10.87 -14.02 17.84
C ASP A 552 -12.13 -14.79 17.40
N LEU A 553 -13.13 -14.10 16.83
CA LEU A 553 -14.29 -14.75 16.20
C LEU A 553 -13.88 -15.67 15.04
N THR A 554 -12.88 -15.26 14.25
CA THR A 554 -12.30 -16.07 13.16
C THR A 554 -11.69 -17.36 13.67
N SER A 555 -10.95 -17.34 14.79
CA SER A 555 -10.29 -18.53 15.34
C SER A 555 -11.26 -19.70 15.58
N TYR A 556 -12.48 -19.40 16.05
CA TYR A 556 -13.56 -20.38 16.21
C TYR A 556 -13.97 -21.03 14.88
N TYR A 557 -14.25 -20.21 13.86
CA TYR A 557 -14.71 -20.70 12.55
C TYR A 557 -13.60 -21.33 11.70
N ALA A 558 -12.38 -20.80 11.79
CA ALA A 558 -11.20 -21.35 11.13
C ALA A 558 -10.89 -22.77 11.64
N ARG A 559 -10.98 -23.01 12.96
CA ARG A 559 -10.93 -24.38 13.50
C ARG A 559 -12.05 -25.25 12.96
N ALA A 560 -13.30 -24.76 12.98
CA ALA A 560 -14.46 -25.53 12.51
C ALA A 560 -14.34 -25.97 11.05
N PHE A 561 -13.83 -25.10 10.16
CA PHE A 561 -13.61 -25.44 8.75
C PHE A 561 -12.58 -26.57 8.62
N LYS A 562 -11.44 -26.45 9.31
CA LYS A 562 -10.33 -27.39 9.21
C LYS A 562 -10.70 -28.77 9.77
N THR A 563 -11.25 -28.82 10.98
CA THR A 563 -11.63 -30.07 11.66
C THR A 563 -12.93 -30.68 11.10
N GLY A 564 -13.85 -29.86 10.60
CA GLY A 564 -15.22 -30.25 10.30
C GLY A 564 -16.17 -30.22 11.50
N GLU A 565 -15.68 -29.86 12.69
CA GLU A 565 -16.47 -29.80 13.93
C GLU A 565 -16.28 -28.44 14.60
N TYR A 566 -17.38 -27.79 14.95
CA TYR A 566 -17.36 -26.54 15.71
C TYR A 566 -16.70 -26.74 17.09
N PRO A 567 -15.69 -25.93 17.46
CA PRO A 567 -15.07 -26.01 18.78
C PRO A 567 -16.09 -25.88 19.90
N LYS A 568 -15.86 -26.59 21.00
CA LYS A 568 -16.65 -26.39 22.21
C LYS A 568 -16.40 -24.97 22.75
N ILE A 569 -17.48 -24.26 23.08
CA ILE A 569 -17.38 -22.98 23.81
C ILE A 569 -16.93 -23.27 25.25
N GLU A 570 -15.74 -22.80 25.62
CA GLU A 570 -15.16 -22.99 26.96
C GLU A 570 -15.37 -21.80 27.89
N LYS A 571 -15.45 -20.59 27.34
CA LYS A 571 -15.76 -19.35 28.05
C LYS A 571 -16.92 -18.64 27.37
N ASP A 572 -17.77 -17.98 28.16
CA ASP A 572 -18.79 -17.10 27.60
C ASP A 572 -18.11 -15.88 26.95
N LYS A 573 -18.50 -15.52 25.72
CA LYS A 573 -17.97 -14.38 24.97
C LYS A 573 -19.09 -13.62 24.27
N ILE A 574 -18.90 -12.32 24.10
CA ILE A 574 -19.74 -11.48 23.25
C ILE A 574 -18.85 -10.66 22.32
N PHE A 575 -19.20 -10.65 21.04
CA PHE A 575 -18.61 -9.81 19.99
C PHE A 575 -19.71 -8.88 19.50
N MET A 576 -19.46 -7.58 19.43
CA MET A 576 -20.43 -6.58 18.98
C MET A 576 -19.80 -5.64 17.97
N TRP A 577 -20.58 -5.20 16.99
CA TRP A 577 -20.12 -4.23 16.01
C TRP A 577 -21.26 -3.37 15.43
N SER A 578 -20.89 -2.18 14.97
CA SER A 578 -21.78 -1.26 14.27
C SER A 578 -20.96 -0.24 13.48
N ARG A 579 -21.55 0.34 12.43
CA ARG A 579 -21.00 1.56 11.81
C ARG A 579 -21.03 2.71 12.82
N PRO A 580 -20.17 3.73 12.72
CA PRO A 580 -20.13 4.84 13.68
C PRO A 580 -21.28 5.83 13.51
N HIS A 581 -22.02 5.81 12.39
CA HIS A 581 -23.08 6.77 12.10
C HIS A 581 -24.23 6.20 11.27
N SER A 582 -25.36 6.92 11.26
CA SER A 582 -26.57 6.58 10.50
C SER A 582 -26.35 6.60 8.97
N THR A 583 -27.05 5.76 8.19
CA THR A 583 -27.15 5.92 6.71
C THR A 583 -27.70 7.30 6.32
N GLU A 584 -28.63 7.81 7.12
CA GLU A 584 -29.33 9.08 6.91
C GLU A 584 -28.55 10.28 7.50
N ALA A 585 -27.39 10.05 8.11
CA ALA A 585 -26.57 11.13 8.64
C ALA A 585 -26.07 12.04 7.51
N GLU A 586 -26.01 13.34 7.76
CA GLU A 586 -25.42 14.32 6.83
C GLU A 586 -24.10 14.83 7.40
N SER A 587 -23.11 15.02 6.53
CA SER A 587 -21.72 15.32 6.87
C SER A 587 -21.17 16.49 6.02
N PRO A 588 -20.27 17.34 6.55
CA PRO A 588 -19.55 18.34 5.76
C PRO A 588 -18.43 17.75 4.87
N ASP A 589 -18.30 16.42 4.81
CA ASP A 589 -17.30 15.69 4.04
C ASP A 589 -17.25 16.13 2.56
N PRO A 590 -16.07 16.49 2.00
CA PRO A 590 -15.91 16.73 0.57
C PRO A 590 -16.07 15.45 -0.29
N VAL A 591 -15.98 14.26 0.32
CA VAL A 591 -16.27 12.96 -0.31
C VAL A 591 -17.77 12.66 -0.17
N PRO A 592 -18.49 12.24 -1.22
CA PRO A 592 -19.89 11.86 -1.11
C PRO A 592 -20.08 10.55 -0.32
N LYS A 593 -21.31 10.29 0.16
CA LYS A 593 -21.73 8.98 0.69
C LYS A 593 -21.35 7.87 -0.31
N PRO A 594 -20.87 6.71 0.16
CA PRO A 594 -20.46 5.62 -0.73
C PRO A 594 -21.65 5.02 -1.48
N ASP A 595 -21.43 4.59 -2.72
CA ASP A 595 -22.43 3.88 -3.51
C ASP A 595 -22.92 2.63 -2.76
N ASN A 596 -24.24 2.39 -2.78
CA ASN A 596 -24.95 1.35 -2.05
C ASN A 596 -25.03 1.51 -0.51
N PHE A 597 -24.79 2.71 0.03
CA PHE A 597 -24.98 2.96 1.46
C PHE A 597 -26.39 2.60 1.97
N GLU A 598 -27.42 2.67 1.11
CA GLU A 598 -28.81 2.36 1.47
C GLU A 598 -29.07 0.85 1.68
N LEU A 599 -28.06 -0.01 1.48
CA LEU A 599 -28.13 -1.43 1.84
C LEU A 599 -27.76 -1.72 3.30
N MET A 600 -27.20 -0.73 4.00
CA MET A 600 -26.78 -0.89 5.40
C MET A 600 -27.93 -0.56 6.35
N GLU A 601 -27.95 -1.23 7.49
CA GLU A 601 -28.91 -1.02 8.56
C GLU A 601 -28.27 -0.22 9.70
N ASP A 602 -29.06 0.63 10.34
CA ASP A 602 -28.65 1.31 11.57
C ASP A 602 -28.88 0.37 12.77
N ALA A 603 -28.00 -0.62 12.89
CA ALA A 603 -28.09 -1.68 13.88
C ALA A 603 -26.76 -1.92 14.62
N ILE A 604 -26.87 -2.38 15.86
CA ILE A 604 -25.81 -3.13 16.52
C ILE A 604 -26.00 -4.61 16.20
N TRP A 605 -24.95 -5.22 15.65
CA TRP A 605 -24.85 -6.65 15.45
C TRP A 605 -24.07 -7.28 16.61
N ALA A 606 -24.52 -8.43 17.09
CA ALA A 606 -23.83 -9.21 18.11
C ALA A 606 -23.72 -10.69 17.74
N VAL A 607 -22.56 -11.29 18.01
CA VAL A 607 -22.37 -12.74 18.08
C VAL A 607 -22.04 -13.08 19.52
N VAL A 608 -22.86 -13.95 20.12
CA VAL A 608 -22.69 -14.39 21.51
C VAL A 608 -22.34 -15.86 21.52
N MET A 609 -21.30 -16.22 22.26
CA MET A 609 -20.91 -17.60 22.52
C MET A 609 -21.19 -17.89 23.99
N THR A 610 -21.99 -18.90 24.28
CA THR A 610 -22.30 -19.28 25.67
C THR A 610 -22.02 -20.76 25.94
N THR A 611 -21.52 -21.03 27.14
CA THR A 611 -21.23 -22.36 27.68
C THR A 611 -22.50 -23.09 28.14
N LYS A 612 -23.56 -22.34 28.47
CA LYS A 612 -24.86 -22.79 29.00
C LYS A 612 -25.96 -21.82 28.54
N PRO A 613 -27.25 -22.23 28.53
CA PRO A 613 -28.35 -21.31 28.32
C PRO A 613 -28.24 -20.07 29.22
N SER A 614 -28.49 -18.89 28.66
CA SER A 614 -28.23 -17.60 29.30
C SER A 614 -29.23 -16.55 28.85
N THR A 615 -29.37 -15.47 29.62
CA THR A 615 -30.01 -14.24 29.15
C THR A 615 -28.92 -13.34 28.57
N VAL A 616 -29.15 -12.75 27.40
CA VAL A 616 -28.31 -11.68 26.85
C VAL A 616 -29.11 -10.40 26.85
N VAL A 617 -28.50 -9.29 27.30
CA VAL A 617 -29.13 -7.98 27.25
C VAL A 617 -28.30 -7.07 26.36
N LEU A 618 -28.86 -6.68 25.22
CA LEU A 618 -28.26 -5.66 24.35
C LEU A 618 -28.91 -4.31 24.67
N SER A 619 -28.11 -3.27 24.89
CA SER A 619 -28.59 -1.95 25.29
C SER A 619 -28.01 -0.87 24.39
N THR A 620 -28.87 0.05 23.92
CA THR A 620 -28.48 1.21 23.12
C THR A 620 -28.51 2.53 23.89
N SER A 621 -28.98 2.48 25.14
CA SER A 621 -28.90 3.58 26.12
C SER A 621 -29.11 3.00 27.54
N PRO A 622 -28.97 3.80 28.61
CA PRO A 622 -29.26 3.33 29.97
C PRO A 622 -30.69 2.78 30.18
N THR A 623 -31.64 3.25 29.37
CA THR A 623 -33.08 2.92 29.42
C THR A 623 -33.54 1.99 28.28
N SER A 624 -32.86 1.99 27.13
CA SER A 624 -33.16 1.11 25.99
C SER A 624 -32.43 -0.21 26.13
N ARG A 625 -33.16 -1.28 26.45
CA ARG A 625 -32.63 -2.64 26.66
C ARG A 625 -33.51 -3.69 26.00
N THR A 626 -32.89 -4.63 25.28
CA THR A 626 -33.56 -5.77 24.66
C THR A 626 -33.00 -7.06 25.24
N PHE A 627 -33.89 -7.94 25.69
CA PHE A 627 -33.55 -9.19 26.37
C PHE A 627 -33.73 -10.37 25.41
N PHE A 628 -32.73 -11.22 25.31
CA PHE A 628 -32.72 -12.42 24.49
C PHE A 628 -32.45 -13.65 25.37
N GLN A 629 -33.26 -14.70 25.23
CA GLN A 629 -32.95 -16.00 25.80
C GLN A 629 -32.16 -16.81 24.77
N VAL A 630 -30.91 -17.13 25.07
CA VAL A 630 -30.01 -17.85 24.16
C VAL A 630 -29.72 -19.27 24.68
N PRO A 631 -29.67 -20.29 23.80
CA PRO A 631 -29.16 -21.61 24.15
C PRO A 631 -27.63 -21.56 24.37
N ALA A 632 -27.08 -22.66 24.89
CA ALA A 632 -25.64 -22.91 24.81
C ALA A 632 -25.19 -22.97 23.34
N GLY A 633 -23.96 -22.54 23.06
CA GLY A 633 -23.38 -22.44 21.72
C GLY A 633 -23.37 -21.01 21.19
N VAL A 634 -23.44 -20.85 19.86
CA VAL A 634 -23.36 -19.55 19.18
C VAL A 634 -24.77 -19.02 18.87
N SER A 635 -25.02 -17.76 19.23
CA SER A 635 -26.24 -17.01 18.89
C SER A 635 -25.89 -15.73 18.16
N LYS A 636 -26.68 -15.40 17.13
CA LYS A 636 -26.58 -14.17 16.33
C LYS A 636 -27.77 -13.28 16.69
N LEU A 637 -27.51 -12.08 17.21
CA LEU A 637 -28.51 -11.16 17.77
C LEU A 637 -28.30 -9.75 17.20
N SER A 638 -29.36 -8.98 17.01
CA SER A 638 -29.25 -7.56 16.64
C SER A 638 -30.29 -6.70 17.35
N VAL A 639 -29.97 -5.41 17.48
CA VAL A 639 -30.90 -4.37 17.92
C VAL A 639 -30.72 -3.12 17.06
N PRO A 640 -31.80 -2.38 16.73
CA PRO A 640 -31.67 -1.11 16.04
C PRO A 640 -31.00 -0.07 16.96
N ILE A 641 -30.21 0.83 16.37
CA ILE A 641 -29.60 1.97 17.06
C ILE A 641 -29.99 3.28 16.36
N THR A 642 -30.04 4.35 17.14
CA THR A 642 -30.39 5.70 16.66
C THR A 642 -29.30 6.69 17.09
N PRO A 643 -29.15 7.84 16.42
CA PRO A 643 -28.20 8.88 16.81
C PRO A 643 -28.23 9.22 18.31
N GLY A 644 -27.04 9.30 18.92
CA GLY A 644 -26.85 9.46 20.37
C GLY A 644 -26.89 8.14 21.17
N GLY A 645 -27.12 7.00 20.51
CA GLY A 645 -27.06 5.68 21.14
C GLY A 645 -25.63 5.22 21.44
N THR A 646 -25.47 4.41 22.48
CA THR A 646 -24.21 3.76 22.86
C THR A 646 -24.26 2.25 22.58
N MET A 647 -23.14 1.55 22.80
CA MET A 647 -23.06 0.10 22.67
C MET A 647 -22.87 -0.55 24.04
N ARG A 648 -23.76 -1.47 24.44
CA ARG A 648 -23.51 -2.36 25.59
C ARG A 648 -24.17 -3.73 25.41
N GLY A 649 -23.47 -4.79 25.79
CA GLY A 649 -24.00 -6.15 25.81
C GLY A 649 -23.59 -6.91 27.07
N THR A 650 -24.56 -7.41 27.84
CA THR A 650 -24.31 -8.30 28.99
C THR A 650 -24.70 -9.73 28.67
N ILE A 651 -23.94 -10.70 29.21
CA ILE A 651 -24.37 -12.10 29.34
C ILE A 651 -24.70 -12.33 30.81
N GLU A 652 -25.93 -12.71 31.09
CA GLU A 652 -26.48 -12.90 32.43
C GLU A 652 -26.91 -14.34 32.65
N ARG A 653 -26.55 -14.88 33.82
CA ARG A 653 -26.91 -16.25 34.24
C ARG A 653 -27.13 -16.28 35.74
N ASP A 654 -28.19 -16.94 36.19
CA ASP A 654 -28.55 -17.09 37.60
C ASP A 654 -28.62 -15.77 38.39
N GLY A 655 -28.97 -14.67 37.71
CA GLY A 655 -29.06 -13.32 38.28
C GLY A 655 -27.74 -12.55 38.38
N ALA A 656 -26.63 -13.10 37.87
CA ALA A 656 -25.32 -12.45 37.82
C ALA A 656 -24.92 -12.10 36.37
N VAL A 657 -24.26 -10.95 36.20
CA VAL A 657 -23.59 -10.59 34.95
C VAL A 657 -22.26 -11.36 34.88
N ILE A 658 -22.11 -12.21 33.87
CA ILE A 658 -20.95 -13.07 33.62
C ILE A 658 -19.96 -12.40 32.65
N VAL A 659 -20.50 -11.63 31.70
CA VAL A 659 -19.73 -10.82 30.74
C VAL A 659 -20.42 -9.48 30.60
N ASP A 660 -19.66 -8.40 30.61
CA ASP A 660 -20.13 -7.02 30.39
C ASP A 660 -19.23 -6.37 29.34
N LEU A 661 -19.72 -6.25 28.12
CA LEU A 661 -19.08 -5.47 27.05
C LEU A 661 -19.70 -4.08 27.05
N HIS A 662 -18.93 -3.08 27.46
CA HIS A 662 -19.38 -1.70 27.54
C HIS A 662 -18.26 -0.74 27.10
N PRO A 663 -18.04 -0.57 25.79
CA PRO A 663 -17.23 0.54 25.28
C PRO A 663 -17.71 1.86 25.88
N SER A 664 -16.77 2.74 26.21
CA SER A 664 -17.08 4.08 26.67
C SER A 664 -17.77 4.90 25.57
N SER A 665 -18.44 5.99 25.94
CA SER A 665 -19.01 6.93 24.97
C SER A 665 -17.97 7.64 24.09
N GLU A 666 -16.70 7.66 24.53
CA GLU A 666 -15.56 8.18 23.76
C GLU A 666 -15.10 7.16 22.70
N GLU A 667 -15.14 5.86 23.00
CA GLU A 667 -14.86 4.78 22.04
C GLU A 667 -16.02 4.57 21.05
N PHE A 668 -17.27 4.59 21.50
CA PHE A 668 -18.43 4.42 20.63
C PHE A 668 -19.67 5.22 21.09
N THR A 669 -20.06 6.18 20.24
CA THR A 669 -21.38 6.80 20.24
C THR A 669 -21.88 6.89 18.80
N PHE A 670 -23.08 6.37 18.51
CA PHE A 670 -23.63 6.36 17.16
C PHE A 670 -24.04 7.77 16.71
N GLN A 671 -23.45 8.28 15.64
CA GLN A 671 -23.55 9.68 15.25
C GLN A 671 -24.68 9.93 14.23
N GLY A 672 -25.35 11.08 14.36
CA GLY A 672 -26.31 11.58 13.37
C GLY A 672 -25.76 12.68 12.45
N SER A 673 -24.57 13.19 12.75
CA SER A 673 -23.91 14.26 11.99
C SER A 673 -22.38 14.12 12.13
N PRO A 674 -21.76 13.13 11.47
CA PRO A 674 -20.33 12.86 11.55
C PRO A 674 -19.52 13.93 10.79
N GLN A 675 -18.19 13.95 11.00
CA GLN A 675 -17.28 14.81 10.22
C GLN A 675 -16.92 14.24 8.85
N SER A 676 -16.98 12.91 8.71
CA SER A 676 -16.73 12.18 7.46
C SER A 676 -17.77 11.06 7.29
N TYR A 677 -18.01 10.62 6.05
CA TYR A 677 -18.85 9.45 5.76
C TYR A 677 -18.06 8.15 5.95
N ASN A 678 -17.59 7.92 7.18
CA ASN A 678 -16.87 6.71 7.53
C ASN A 678 -17.82 5.52 7.71
N PHE A 679 -17.97 4.71 6.66
CA PHE A 679 -18.73 3.46 6.66
C PHE A 679 -17.92 2.23 7.16
N ASN A 680 -16.70 2.44 7.67
CA ASN A 680 -15.98 1.42 8.42
C ASN A 680 -16.73 1.06 9.72
N VAL A 681 -16.25 0.05 10.45
CA VAL A 681 -17.00 -0.58 11.55
C VAL A 681 -16.21 -0.54 12.85
N PHE A 682 -16.85 -0.07 13.92
CA PHE A 682 -16.32 -0.27 15.26
C PHE A 682 -16.64 -1.69 15.74
N VAL A 683 -15.63 -2.48 16.13
CA VAL A 683 -15.79 -3.86 16.59
C VAL A 683 -15.19 -4.02 17.99
N ALA A 684 -15.96 -4.55 18.92
CA ALA A 684 -15.51 -4.81 20.28
C ALA A 684 -15.91 -6.21 20.76
N SER A 685 -15.20 -6.72 21.77
CA SER A 685 -15.51 -8.01 22.38
C SER A 685 -15.20 -8.05 23.87
N ALA A 686 -15.95 -8.86 24.61
CA ALA A 686 -15.62 -9.21 25.99
C ALA A 686 -15.73 -10.73 26.21
N THR A 687 -14.91 -11.25 27.11
CA THR A 687 -14.85 -12.67 27.49
C THR A 687 -15.01 -12.79 29.01
N ALA A 688 -15.67 -13.83 29.48
CA ALA A 688 -15.78 -14.11 30.91
C ALA A 688 -14.40 -14.35 31.55
N SER A 689 -14.18 -13.74 32.72
CA SER A 689 -12.96 -13.87 33.53
C SER A 689 -12.59 -15.32 33.84
#